data_AF-A0A6I4SVY9-F1
#
_entry.id   AF-A0A6I4SVY9-F1
#
_cell.length_a   1.000
_cell.length_b   1.000
_cell.length_c   1.000
_cell.angle_alpha   90.00
_cell.angle_beta   90.00
_cell.angle_gamma   90.00
#
_symmetry.space_group_name_H-M   'P 1'
#
loop_
_entity.id
_entity.type
_entity.pdbx_description
1 polymer ?
#
loop_
_entity_poly.entity_id
_entity_poly.type
_entity_poly.pdbx_seq_one_letter_code
_entity_poly.pdbx_strand_id
1 'polypeptide(L)'
;MMAVAGESSQGGAMLGNPGHYAVLIATCGLGADVSLPATTARQFHDWLANPLGGGLSPDRIHFLAPGPEKREEDPPTYAVTRTFAQLGLGASGIIGERLYLYLSGRGQRIAGATQLVLTARDAMPTIIDVGQLVDHIRRSGAFRQLVVVADLQAALPIDPGSARQIIDFPITESRILSEISDVRFVDLAYEDGQAGRLTAALVAALLGNPAHSHHLIDAVNARIAATGPTSAQAIEISSSGPPIDFASRPASGELIVEAPHWAAEIQVVDGAGSIVRALGPCETMANGRRGITLSVPVGAFEVTAKLEEQSASQLVAVGSGRLVRIAALSWNMRPAFAAPLHGAAKFRRDQARAAVKWSVIPDSLSKPDANSRLFLFVRALQPERMEDIASSLEILDAQGIQVANLAKESQIGRKKRWLTFCRDLPAGHYVLHRRGCEAVPERFHSLHLADGWSTQIFIPARHFPSLRNLAVHLARPNVPFDPKSQSAMAAELVADCLQRNRPIGEVIASGEIEQLLDNETANPMLGILAAHALRLHAASAPDHRSSGSFKFDAIIDFLGRVLPDHPDVRALRLAREEILDTPFWEPPTLRAGLAIVKDAAVRTSGIIGLGSLTETLLSAALDNSAWTSWHQLAQAPRQMLGDSTAASSTIPAFMGGNQGGDDRLVRDDPLPLRHDAEPDPVQKTVGTLENLSLLQEVRTIIDQADALPVQLRIDPRKSARDLIDAAQPEALSEATGLPLDRVSQELRSLQAATDGNETDPALTSVVGQKRLLGELARHSLANDATLSSLAASVGGPPSDAPTIDETASRLLAEANRLAVTAQSPDHAQTPEGPALAEASESLRKSAANLLKSADFVAITDAAGKVQFANGAFQAIVGGPTSPHVDDWESFFSKHNLGAARVEQVPVAVNPGMTFGEGDRMLQRTELLGPDQNTTGFINILKSSFAQLNLDEKLKGVDEAVSRLSLYSSIYSHTEGGSDYREQLSSAVLAITKLTDEF
;
A
#
# COMPACT_ATOMS: atom_id res chain seq x y z
N MET A 1 -35.18 63.78 27.01
CA MET A 1 -35.39 65.05 26.28
C MET A 1 -34.26 65.98 26.67
N MET A 2 -33.64 66.65 25.69
CA MET A 2 -32.45 67.53 25.76
C MET A 2 -31.07 66.88 25.82
N ALA A 3 -30.16 67.56 25.14
CA ALA A 3 -28.96 67.14 24.45
C ALA A 3 -27.66 67.66 25.13
N VAL A 4 -26.54 67.01 24.80
CA VAL A 4 -25.15 67.50 24.87
C VAL A 4 -24.45 66.88 23.65
N ALA A 5 -24.20 67.66 22.59
CA ALA A 5 -22.93 68.31 22.23
C ALA A 5 -21.80 67.31 21.91
N GLY A 6 -21.30 67.40 20.68
CA GLY A 6 -20.41 66.41 20.06
C GLY A 6 -18.95 66.49 20.47
N GLU A 7 -18.25 65.41 20.12
CA GLU A 7 -16.79 65.35 20.07
C GLU A 7 -16.32 64.98 18.67
N SER A 8 -15.22 65.66 18.34
CA SER A 8 -14.43 65.66 17.12
C SER A 8 -14.00 64.29 16.62
N SER A 9 -14.01 64.17 15.29
CA SER A 9 -13.23 63.22 14.49
C SER A 9 -11.77 63.14 14.95
N GLN A 10 -11.42 62.12 15.73
CA GLN A 10 -10.04 61.64 15.84
C GLN A 10 -9.82 60.63 14.71
N GLY A 11 -8.99 61.01 13.74
CA GLY A 11 -8.57 60.13 12.65
C GLY A 11 -7.89 58.89 13.22
N GLY A 12 -8.53 57.73 13.04
CA GLY A 12 -7.95 56.46 13.40
C GLY A 12 -6.61 56.29 12.69
N ALA A 13 -5.53 56.16 13.46
CA ALA A 13 -4.24 55.76 12.94
C ALA A 13 -4.43 54.47 12.13
N MET A 14 -4.17 54.52 10.82
CA MET A 14 -4.29 53.34 9.97
C MET A 14 -3.42 52.23 10.57
N LEU A 15 -4.06 51.12 10.95
CA LEU A 15 -3.41 49.93 11.44
C LEU A 15 -2.42 49.47 10.36
N GLY A 16 -1.12 49.50 10.69
CA GLY A 16 -0.11 48.83 9.87
C GLY A 16 -0.46 47.35 9.70
N ASN A 17 0.20 46.67 8.76
CA ASN A 17 -0.02 45.25 8.50
C ASN A 17 1.10 44.40 9.16
N PRO A 18 1.11 44.19 10.50
CA PRO A 18 2.23 43.59 11.23
C PRO A 18 2.34 42.06 11.06
N GLY A 19 1.60 41.46 10.14
CA GLY A 19 1.75 40.06 9.72
C GLY A 19 2.19 39.90 8.27
N HIS A 20 2.45 41.00 7.55
CA HIS A 20 2.77 40.96 6.12
C HIS A 20 4.27 41.13 5.88
N TYR A 21 4.76 40.43 4.87
CA TYR A 21 6.15 40.45 4.41
C TYR A 21 6.18 40.59 2.91
N ALA A 22 7.27 41.14 2.37
CA ALA A 22 7.48 41.23 0.94
C ALA A 22 8.91 40.87 0.55
N VAL A 23 9.05 40.13 -0.54
CA VAL A 23 10.32 39.84 -1.20
C VAL A 23 10.20 40.30 -2.65
N LEU A 24 11.02 41.26 -3.04
CA LEU A 24 11.01 41.83 -4.39
C LEU A 24 12.34 41.49 -5.07
N ILE A 25 12.25 40.77 -6.18
CA ILE A 25 13.40 40.30 -6.95
C ILE A 25 13.38 40.99 -8.30
N ALA A 26 14.38 41.82 -8.57
CA ALA A 26 14.56 42.50 -9.84
C ALA A 26 15.85 42.03 -10.52
N THR A 27 15.78 41.66 -11.79
CA THR A 27 16.94 41.19 -12.56
C THR A 27 17.11 41.94 -13.86
N CYS A 28 18.37 42.14 -14.26
CA CYS A 28 18.73 42.99 -15.37
C CYS A 28 19.56 42.20 -16.39
N GLY A 29 19.08 42.08 -17.63
CA GLY A 29 19.77 41.37 -18.69
C GLY A 29 21.08 42.05 -19.14
N LEU A 30 22.01 41.24 -19.66
CA LEU A 30 23.24 41.71 -20.32
C LEU A 30 22.90 42.66 -21.47
N GLY A 31 23.33 43.93 -21.36
CA GLY A 31 23.25 44.93 -22.43
C GLY A 31 21.94 45.71 -22.57
N ALA A 32 20.91 45.41 -21.77
CA ALA A 32 19.68 46.20 -21.71
C ALA A 32 19.81 47.36 -20.71
N ASP A 33 18.92 48.36 -20.79
CA ASP A 33 18.82 49.45 -19.81
C ASP A 33 18.52 48.86 -18.42
N VAL A 34 19.59 48.65 -17.64
CA VAL A 34 19.62 48.01 -16.31
C VAL A 34 18.65 48.69 -15.35
N SER A 35 18.24 49.92 -15.65
CA SER A 35 17.37 50.71 -14.79
C SER A 35 15.93 50.18 -14.72
N LEU A 36 15.36 49.59 -15.78
CA LEU A 36 13.90 49.44 -15.84
C LEU A 36 13.31 48.41 -14.86
N PRO A 37 13.74 47.13 -14.82
CA PRO A 37 13.20 46.16 -13.85
C PRO A 37 13.44 46.57 -12.39
N ALA A 38 14.63 47.12 -12.10
CA ALA A 38 14.98 47.63 -10.78
C ALA A 38 14.14 48.85 -10.38
N THR A 39 13.87 49.76 -11.31
CA THR A 39 13.01 50.93 -11.09
C THR A 39 11.59 50.51 -10.82
N THR A 40 11.06 49.56 -11.59
CA THR A 40 9.69 49.06 -11.42
C THR A 40 9.52 48.35 -10.08
N ALA A 41 10.46 47.48 -9.71
CA ALA A 41 10.44 46.81 -8.41
C ALA A 41 10.58 47.83 -7.27
N ARG A 42 11.37 48.90 -7.45
CA ARG A 42 11.50 49.98 -6.46
C ARG A 42 10.21 50.78 -6.31
N GLN A 43 9.47 51.05 -7.39
CA GLN A 43 8.15 51.67 -7.30
C GLN A 43 7.16 50.81 -6.50
N PHE A 44 7.20 49.48 -6.67
CA PHE A 44 6.34 48.58 -5.89
C PHE A 44 6.78 48.50 -4.41
N HIS A 45 8.10 48.49 -4.15
CA HIS A 45 8.65 48.63 -2.81
C HIS A 45 8.13 49.90 -2.12
N ASP A 46 8.22 51.04 -2.78
CA ASP A 46 7.83 52.33 -2.21
C ASP A 46 6.33 52.40 -1.94
N TRP A 47 5.51 51.75 -2.79
CA TRP A 47 4.09 51.59 -2.55
C TRP A 47 3.79 50.69 -1.34
N LEU A 48 4.49 49.56 -1.19
CA LEU A 48 4.33 48.67 -0.03
C LEU A 48 4.73 49.36 1.28
N ALA A 49 5.79 50.17 1.25
CA ALA A 49 6.28 50.91 2.42
C ALA A 49 5.41 52.14 2.78
N ASN A 50 4.65 52.69 1.82
CA ASN A 50 3.80 53.85 2.06
C ASN A 50 2.62 53.45 2.99
N PRO A 51 2.39 54.18 4.11
CA PRO A 51 1.26 53.92 5.01
C PRO A 51 -0.12 53.96 4.35
N LEU A 52 -0.28 54.73 3.27
CA LEU A 52 -1.51 54.82 2.47
C LEU A 52 -1.57 53.77 1.35
N GLY A 53 -0.48 53.04 1.13
CA GLY A 53 -0.40 51.92 0.19
C GLY A 53 -0.47 50.59 0.94
N GLY A 54 0.63 49.83 0.94
CA GLY A 54 0.71 48.54 1.63
C GLY A 54 0.87 48.64 3.15
N GLY A 55 1.40 49.76 3.65
CA GLY A 55 1.65 49.97 5.08
C GLY A 55 2.54 48.91 5.74
N LEU A 56 3.47 48.31 4.97
CA LEU A 56 4.47 47.37 5.50
C LEU A 56 5.64 48.16 6.11
N SER A 57 6.13 47.67 7.24
CA SER A 57 7.33 48.25 7.86
C SER A 57 8.57 47.93 7.00
N PRO A 58 9.51 48.88 6.78
CA PRO A 58 10.65 48.68 5.88
C PRO A 58 11.54 47.47 6.19
N ASP A 59 11.63 47.06 7.46
CA ASP A 59 12.36 45.88 7.92
C ASP A 59 11.75 44.54 7.42
N ARG A 60 10.55 44.58 6.83
CA ARG A 60 9.82 43.42 6.32
C ARG A 60 9.71 43.37 4.79
N ILE A 61 10.39 44.31 4.12
CA ILE A 61 10.43 44.40 2.67
C ILE A 61 11.85 44.10 2.23
N HIS A 62 12.09 42.89 1.74
CA HIS A 62 13.40 42.45 1.27
C HIS A 62 13.51 42.72 -0.22
N PHE A 63 14.36 43.69 -0.58
CA PHE A 63 14.57 44.10 -1.97
C PHE A 63 15.89 43.55 -2.51
N LEU A 64 15.79 42.61 -3.44
CA LEU A 64 16.91 41.95 -4.11
C LEU A 64 17.01 42.48 -5.54
N ALA A 65 17.90 43.45 -5.74
CA ALA A 65 18.20 43.99 -7.06
C ALA A 65 19.71 44.26 -7.17
N PRO A 66 20.33 43.97 -8.33
CA PRO A 66 21.75 44.24 -8.52
C PRO A 66 22.01 45.75 -8.42
N GLY A 67 22.82 46.15 -7.45
CA GLY A 67 23.19 47.56 -7.27
C GLY A 67 24.02 48.10 -8.44
N PRO A 68 23.90 49.40 -8.79
CA PRO A 68 24.62 49.98 -9.92
C PRO A 68 26.15 50.04 -9.73
N GLU A 69 26.66 49.96 -8.49
CA GLU A 69 28.07 50.28 -8.16
C GLU A 69 28.83 49.18 -7.38
N LYS A 70 28.19 48.07 -6.99
CA LYS A 70 28.88 46.96 -6.30
C LYS A 70 28.70 45.66 -7.06
N ARG A 71 29.82 45.01 -7.42
CA ARG A 71 29.83 43.59 -7.76
C ARG A 71 29.39 42.83 -6.52
N GLU A 72 28.18 42.30 -6.53
CA GLU A 72 27.77 41.31 -5.52
C GLU A 72 28.63 40.05 -5.72
N GLU A 73 29.26 39.59 -4.65
CA GLU A 73 30.10 38.39 -4.66
C GLU A 73 29.27 37.09 -4.67
N ASP A 74 27.97 37.18 -4.34
CA ASP A 74 27.07 36.03 -4.26
C ASP A 74 26.19 35.90 -5.53
N PRO A 75 26.00 34.68 -6.08
CA PRO A 75 25.07 34.47 -7.18
C PRO A 75 23.62 34.78 -6.75
N PRO A 76 22.76 35.28 -7.66
CA PRO A 76 21.39 35.71 -7.33
C PRO A 76 20.53 34.65 -6.62
N THR A 77 20.70 33.37 -6.93
CA THR A 77 20.03 32.27 -6.24
C THR A 77 20.41 32.18 -4.77
N TYR A 78 21.69 32.40 -4.42
CA TYR A 78 22.14 32.35 -3.04
C TYR A 78 21.56 33.51 -2.23
N ALA A 79 21.47 34.70 -2.82
CA ALA A 79 20.82 35.85 -2.18
C ALA A 79 19.33 35.58 -1.91
N VAL A 80 18.61 34.98 -2.86
CA VAL A 80 17.20 34.60 -2.70
C VAL A 80 17.02 33.56 -1.59
N THR A 81 17.80 32.47 -1.62
CA THR A 81 17.73 31.41 -0.60
C THR A 81 18.08 31.96 0.78
N ARG A 82 19.13 32.80 0.89
CA ARG A 82 19.52 33.45 2.14
C ARG A 82 18.42 34.36 2.69
N THR A 83 17.75 35.13 1.84
CA THR A 83 16.63 35.99 2.26
C THR A 83 15.47 35.17 2.79
N PHE A 84 15.12 34.04 2.16
CA PHE A 84 14.07 33.16 2.67
C PHE A 84 14.46 32.44 3.96
N ALA A 85 15.72 32.03 4.10
CA ALA A 85 16.24 31.50 5.36
C ALA A 85 16.22 32.55 6.49
N GLN A 86 16.54 33.82 6.20
CA GLN A 86 16.47 34.92 7.15
C GLN A 86 15.03 35.26 7.57
N LEU A 87 14.07 35.08 6.65
CA LEU A 87 12.65 35.13 6.98
C LEU A 87 12.20 33.95 7.84
N GLY A 88 13.03 32.91 8.00
CA GLY A 88 12.77 31.74 8.82
C GLY A 88 12.10 30.57 8.08
N LEU A 89 12.07 30.58 6.73
CA LEU A 89 11.64 29.41 5.97
C LEU A 89 12.61 28.25 6.23
N GLY A 90 12.16 27.28 7.03
CA GLY A 90 12.96 26.17 7.54
C GLY A 90 12.74 25.90 9.03
N ALA A 91 12.26 26.90 9.79
CA ALA A 91 11.75 26.70 11.14
C ALA A 91 10.29 26.23 11.07
N SER A 92 9.91 25.24 11.90
CA SER A 92 8.52 24.78 11.98
C SER A 92 7.66 25.84 12.68
N GLY A 93 6.77 26.49 11.93
CA GLY A 93 5.80 27.46 12.47
C GLY A 93 5.34 28.51 11.47
N ILE A 94 4.21 29.17 11.77
CA ILE A 94 3.69 30.30 10.97
C ILE A 94 4.48 31.56 11.34
N ILE A 95 5.17 32.13 10.35
CA ILE A 95 6.02 33.32 10.44
C ILE A 95 5.19 34.59 10.24
N GLY A 96 4.24 34.55 9.29
CA GLY A 96 3.38 35.69 8.99
C GLY A 96 2.06 35.28 8.36
N GLU A 97 1.13 36.24 8.29
CA GLU A 97 -0.17 36.02 7.65
C GLU A 97 -0.04 36.01 6.12
N ARG A 98 0.80 36.88 5.55
CA ARG A 98 0.92 37.01 4.09
C ARG A 98 2.32 37.37 3.62
N LEU A 99 2.75 36.74 2.54
CA LEU A 99 3.98 37.08 1.82
C LEU A 99 3.64 37.60 0.41
N TYR A 100 4.20 38.75 0.04
CA TYR A 100 4.18 39.30 -1.33
C TYR A 100 5.51 38.96 -2.02
N LEU A 101 5.46 38.14 -3.06
CA LEU A 101 6.62 37.81 -3.90
C LEU A 101 6.49 38.56 -5.24
N TYR A 102 7.31 39.58 -5.43
CA TYR A 102 7.34 40.37 -6.67
C TYR A 102 8.58 40.02 -7.48
N LEU A 103 8.41 39.65 -8.74
CA LEU A 103 9.47 39.27 -9.67
C LEU A 103 9.44 40.23 -10.86
N SER A 104 10.57 40.84 -11.21
CA SER A 104 10.71 41.63 -12.43
C SER A 104 12.03 41.34 -13.14
N GLY A 105 11.98 41.19 -14.46
CA GLY A 105 13.17 40.84 -15.25
C GLY A 105 12.83 40.18 -16.57
N ARG A 106 13.74 39.36 -17.10
CA ARG A 106 13.50 38.55 -18.31
C ARG A 106 13.17 37.11 -17.93
N GLY A 107 12.15 36.54 -18.58
CA GLY A 107 11.72 35.17 -18.33
C GLY A 107 11.44 34.42 -19.64
N GLN A 108 11.51 33.08 -19.58
CA GLN A 108 11.09 32.23 -20.69
C GLN A 108 10.22 31.10 -20.15
N ARG A 109 9.06 30.90 -20.77
CA ARG A 109 8.19 29.77 -20.47
C ARG A 109 8.66 28.55 -21.25
N ILE A 110 9.01 27.47 -20.54
CA ILE A 110 9.35 26.17 -21.14
C ILE A 110 8.17 25.23 -20.85
N ALA A 111 7.79 24.38 -21.80
CA ALA A 111 6.57 23.55 -21.70
C ALA A 111 6.53 22.75 -20.38
N GLY A 112 5.65 23.14 -19.46
CA GLY A 112 5.46 22.50 -18.16
C GLY A 112 6.12 23.20 -16.95
N ALA A 113 6.97 24.21 -17.15
CA ALA A 113 7.61 24.95 -16.05
C ALA A 113 7.75 26.46 -16.34
N THR A 114 7.52 27.30 -15.32
CA THR A 114 7.79 28.74 -15.40
C THR A 114 9.21 29.00 -14.89
N GLN A 115 10.18 29.03 -15.80
CA GLN A 115 11.57 29.29 -15.47
C GLN A 115 11.90 30.78 -15.66
N LEU A 116 12.37 31.41 -14.59
CA LEU A 116 12.86 32.78 -14.61
C LEU A 116 14.37 32.75 -14.84
N VAL A 117 14.85 33.38 -15.90
CA VAL A 117 16.29 33.42 -16.18
C VAL A 117 16.88 34.68 -15.55
N LEU A 118 17.47 34.54 -14.36
CA LEU A 118 18.24 35.60 -13.74
C LEU A 118 19.59 35.71 -14.42
N THR A 119 19.76 36.75 -15.23
CA THR A 119 21.08 37.12 -15.75
C THR A 119 21.65 38.19 -14.82
N ALA A 120 22.79 37.89 -14.19
CA ALA A 120 23.62 38.93 -13.57
C ALA A 120 24.61 39.44 -14.63
N ARG A 121 24.99 40.73 -14.54
CA ARG A 121 25.70 41.48 -15.59
C ARG A 121 26.98 40.80 -16.11
N ASP A 122 27.59 39.90 -15.35
CA ASP A 122 28.85 39.19 -15.66
C ASP A 122 28.81 37.67 -15.34
N ALA A 123 27.65 37.04 -15.05
CA ALA A 123 27.56 35.64 -14.62
C ALA A 123 26.74 34.77 -15.58
N MET A 124 27.00 33.44 -15.57
CA MET A 124 26.16 32.44 -16.24
C MET A 124 24.69 32.65 -15.88
N PRO A 125 23.76 32.59 -16.86
CA PRO A 125 22.34 32.73 -16.59
C PRO A 125 21.92 31.73 -15.51
N THR A 126 21.45 32.26 -14.39
CA THR A 126 20.96 31.45 -13.27
C THR A 126 19.47 31.28 -13.47
N ILE A 127 19.04 30.04 -13.69
CA ILE A 127 17.63 29.74 -13.87
C ILE A 127 17.02 29.53 -12.48
N ILE A 128 16.05 30.36 -12.11
CA ILE A 128 15.18 30.11 -10.96
C ILE A 128 13.89 29.50 -11.50
N ASP A 129 13.63 28.27 -11.11
CA ASP A 129 12.32 27.68 -11.31
C ASP A 129 11.33 28.31 -10.32
N VAL A 130 10.44 29.17 -10.85
CA VAL A 130 9.45 29.89 -10.04
C VAL A 130 8.45 28.92 -9.42
N GLY A 131 8.15 27.81 -10.11
CA GLY A 131 7.28 26.76 -9.60
C GLY A 131 7.89 26.12 -8.36
N GLN A 132 9.15 25.67 -8.45
CA GLN A 132 9.85 25.08 -7.30
C GLN A 132 9.98 26.06 -6.13
N LEU A 133 10.26 27.34 -6.40
CA LEU A 133 10.36 28.36 -5.35
C LEU A 133 9.02 28.57 -4.63
N VAL A 134 7.93 28.67 -5.38
CA VAL A 134 6.58 28.81 -4.83
C VAL A 134 6.19 27.56 -4.02
N ASP A 135 6.49 26.37 -4.53
CA ASP A 135 6.20 25.11 -3.83
C ASP A 135 7.04 24.95 -2.56
N HIS A 136 8.28 25.42 -2.56
CA HIS A 136 9.13 25.46 -1.37
C HIS A 136 8.53 26.39 -0.30
N ILE A 137 8.12 27.60 -0.68
CA ILE A 137 7.48 28.55 0.24
C ILE A 137 6.18 27.95 0.82
N ARG A 138 5.36 27.29 0.00
CA ARG A 138 4.12 26.66 0.48
C ARG A 138 4.37 25.52 1.45
N ARG A 139 5.26 24.58 1.09
CA ARG A 139 5.55 23.40 1.92
C ARG A 139 6.12 23.77 3.28
N SER A 140 6.76 24.94 3.40
CA SER A 140 7.25 25.43 4.69
C SER A 140 6.13 25.73 5.70
N GLY A 141 4.89 26.00 5.24
CA GLY A 141 3.80 26.46 6.10
C GLY A 141 4.04 27.82 6.77
N ALA A 142 5.10 28.54 6.38
CA ALA A 142 5.56 29.78 7.02
C ALA A 142 4.56 30.94 6.87
N PHE A 143 3.76 30.95 5.82
CA PHE A 143 2.79 32.00 5.56
C PHE A 143 1.43 31.42 5.24
N ARG A 144 0.36 32.01 5.76
CA ARG A 144 -1.01 31.58 5.43
C ARG A 144 -1.42 31.94 4.01
N GLN A 145 -0.84 33.00 3.46
CA GLN A 145 -1.15 33.49 2.12
C GLN A 145 0.12 33.89 1.36
N LEU A 146 0.19 33.52 0.09
CA LEU A 146 1.27 33.90 -0.82
C LEU A 146 0.70 34.61 -2.04
N VAL A 147 1.15 35.84 -2.28
CA VAL A 147 0.78 36.65 -3.45
C VAL A 147 1.98 36.78 -4.36
N VAL A 148 1.92 36.21 -5.56
CA VAL A 148 3.02 36.28 -6.53
C VAL A 148 2.66 37.25 -7.65
N VAL A 149 3.55 38.19 -7.94
CA VAL A 149 3.43 39.14 -9.05
C VAL A 149 4.67 39.02 -9.92
N ALA A 150 4.51 38.66 -11.19
CA ALA A 150 5.62 38.50 -12.13
C ALA A 150 5.47 39.47 -13.30
N ASP A 151 6.35 40.48 -13.35
CA ASP A 151 6.44 41.48 -14.44
C ASP A 151 7.65 41.16 -15.32
N LEU A 152 7.44 40.22 -16.26
CA LEU A 152 8.51 39.59 -17.04
C LEU A 152 8.51 40.05 -18.50
N GLN A 153 9.67 40.43 -19.00
CA GLN A 153 9.94 40.62 -20.42
C GLN A 153 10.24 39.27 -21.08
N ALA A 154 9.69 39.04 -22.28
CA ALA A 154 10.05 37.87 -23.07
C ALA A 154 11.55 37.90 -23.42
N ALA A 155 12.26 36.81 -23.15
CA ALA A 155 13.64 36.67 -23.60
C ALA A 155 13.70 36.50 -25.13
N LEU A 156 14.68 37.14 -25.79
CA LEU A 156 15.03 36.80 -27.18
C LEU A 156 15.39 35.30 -27.22
N PRO A 157 14.94 34.55 -28.25
CA PRO A 157 15.30 33.14 -28.38
C PRO A 157 16.82 33.03 -28.40
N ILE A 158 17.38 32.37 -27.39
CA ILE A 158 18.81 32.08 -27.34
C ILE A 158 19.08 31.14 -28.52
N ASP A 159 19.94 31.55 -29.45
CA ASP A 159 20.37 30.70 -30.55
C ASP A 159 20.97 29.42 -29.94
N PRO A 160 20.39 28.22 -30.17
CA PRO A 160 20.84 26.98 -29.57
C PRO A 160 22.31 26.65 -29.92
N GLY A 161 22.91 27.32 -30.91
CA GLY A 161 24.33 27.22 -31.23
C GLY A 161 25.29 27.83 -30.20
N SER A 162 24.82 28.67 -29.28
CA SER A 162 25.68 29.43 -28.34
C SER A 162 25.74 28.84 -26.92
N ALA A 163 24.87 27.89 -26.59
CA ALA A 163 24.87 27.16 -25.31
C ALA A 163 25.29 25.70 -25.55
N ARG A 164 26.58 25.40 -25.39
CA ARG A 164 27.04 24.00 -25.48
C ARG A 164 26.45 23.17 -24.33
N GLN A 165 25.77 22.09 -24.74
CA GLN A 165 25.21 20.98 -23.94
C GLN A 165 24.02 21.32 -23.04
N ILE A 166 22.83 21.33 -23.63
CA ILE A 166 21.61 20.86 -22.95
C ILE A 166 21.05 19.71 -23.82
N ILE A 167 20.84 18.57 -23.18
CA ILE A 167 20.50 17.27 -23.79
C ILE A 167 19.03 17.28 -24.20
N ASP A 168 18.74 16.87 -25.44
CA ASP A 168 17.39 16.60 -25.94
C ASP A 168 16.73 15.46 -25.16
N PHE A 169 15.51 15.67 -24.66
CA PHE A 169 14.62 14.60 -24.19
C PHE A 169 13.23 14.71 -24.85
N PRO A 170 12.61 13.57 -25.23
CA PRO A 170 11.25 13.54 -25.76
C PRO A 170 10.22 13.63 -24.62
N ILE A 171 9.20 14.47 -24.80
CA ILE A 171 8.21 14.80 -23.77
C ILE A 171 7.05 13.80 -23.81
N THR A 172 6.91 13.02 -22.72
CA THR A 172 5.72 12.23 -22.35
C THR A 172 5.40 12.52 -20.88
N GLU A 173 4.12 12.66 -20.56
CA GLU A 173 3.51 12.78 -19.21
C GLU A 173 3.60 14.13 -18.47
N SER A 174 2.44 14.57 -17.96
CA SER A 174 2.30 15.64 -16.98
C SER A 174 1.50 15.11 -15.80
N ARG A 175 2.16 14.96 -14.64
CA ARG A 175 1.52 14.87 -13.32
C ARG A 175 1.52 16.27 -12.70
N ILE A 176 0.38 16.71 -12.20
CA ILE A 176 0.31 17.84 -11.26
C ILE A 176 -0.38 17.34 -10.00
N LEU A 177 0.33 17.48 -8.88
CA LEU A 177 -0.19 17.39 -7.53
C LEU A 177 -1.08 18.60 -7.26
N SER A 178 -2.28 18.41 -6.74
CA SER A 178 -2.96 19.47 -5.98
C SER A 178 -3.96 18.90 -4.97
N GLU A 179 -3.56 18.94 -3.71
CA GLU A 179 -4.45 19.19 -2.57
C GLU A 179 -4.10 20.59 -2.02
N ILE A 180 -5.15 21.40 -1.79
CA ILE A 180 -5.24 22.64 -0.99
C ILE A 180 -4.66 23.95 -1.60
N SER A 181 -5.33 25.04 -1.23
CA SER A 181 -5.77 26.23 -1.99
C SER A 181 -4.86 27.46 -2.06
N ASP A 182 -5.08 28.25 -3.11
CA ASP A 182 -4.72 29.66 -3.34
C ASP A 182 -3.26 30.04 -3.62
N VAL A 183 -2.83 29.81 -4.87
CA VAL A 183 -1.83 30.68 -5.52
C VAL A 183 -2.31 31.05 -6.91
N ARG A 184 -2.15 32.33 -7.25
CA ARG A 184 -2.57 32.93 -8.52
C ARG A 184 -1.35 33.42 -9.27
N PHE A 185 -1.19 33.01 -10.52
CA PHE A 185 -0.17 33.52 -11.44
C PHE A 185 -0.85 34.50 -12.40
N VAL A 186 -0.28 35.70 -12.55
CA VAL A 186 -0.66 36.65 -13.62
C VAL A 186 0.51 36.69 -14.59
N ASP A 187 0.33 36.09 -15.76
CA ASP A 187 1.37 35.89 -16.77
C ASP A 187 1.10 36.85 -17.94
N LEU A 188 1.96 37.85 -18.14
CA LEU A 188 1.84 38.83 -19.24
C LEU A 188 3.21 39.01 -19.89
N ALA A 189 3.40 38.39 -21.06
CA ALA A 189 4.56 38.62 -21.91
C ALA A 189 4.30 39.81 -22.85
N TYR A 190 5.19 40.80 -22.85
CA TYR A 190 5.08 42.00 -23.69
C TYR A 190 6.15 42.05 -24.80
N GLU A 191 5.84 42.74 -25.90
CA GLU A 191 6.84 43.14 -26.92
C GLU A 191 7.79 44.24 -26.36
N ASP A 192 8.98 44.37 -26.96
CA ASP A 192 10.03 45.30 -26.53
C ASP A 192 9.52 46.75 -26.34
N GLY A 193 9.74 47.34 -25.16
CA GLY A 193 9.40 48.73 -24.82
C GLY A 193 8.18 48.98 -23.92
N GLN A 194 7.50 47.93 -23.42
CA GLN A 194 6.30 48.07 -22.56
C GLN A 194 6.45 47.64 -21.08
N ALA A 195 7.67 47.29 -20.64
CA ALA A 195 7.89 46.85 -19.27
C ALA A 195 7.63 47.95 -18.23
N GLY A 196 7.06 47.56 -17.08
CA GLY A 196 6.62 48.47 -16.02
C GLY A 196 5.17 48.96 -16.14
N ARG A 197 4.46 48.66 -17.24
CA ARG A 197 3.03 49.01 -17.40
C ARG A 197 2.12 48.26 -16.43
N LEU A 198 2.37 46.97 -16.18
CA LEU A 198 1.60 46.17 -15.21
C LEU A 198 1.73 46.77 -13.81
N THR A 199 2.95 47.10 -13.40
CA THR A 199 3.21 47.67 -12.08
C THR A 199 2.70 49.09 -11.95
N ALA A 200 2.81 49.93 -12.99
CA ALA A 200 2.18 51.25 -13.00
C ALA A 200 0.65 51.16 -12.93
N ALA A 201 0.03 50.20 -13.63
CA ALA A 201 -1.42 49.95 -13.57
C ALA A 201 -1.85 49.38 -12.21
N LEU A 202 -1.05 48.49 -11.61
CA LEU A 202 -1.25 47.92 -10.29
C LEU A 202 -1.16 48.99 -9.20
N VAL A 203 -0.09 49.79 -9.21
CA VAL A 203 0.10 50.89 -8.28
C VAL A 203 -0.97 51.96 -8.46
N ALA A 204 -1.34 52.32 -9.70
CA ALA A 204 -2.42 53.28 -9.96
C ALA A 204 -3.82 52.76 -9.55
N ALA A 205 -4.08 51.45 -9.72
CA ALA A 205 -5.31 50.82 -9.24
C ALA A 205 -5.38 50.83 -7.70
N LEU A 206 -4.25 50.59 -7.04
CA LEU A 206 -4.14 50.59 -5.57
C LEU A 206 -4.24 51.99 -4.95
N LEU A 207 -3.75 53.02 -5.64
CA LEU A 207 -3.81 54.42 -5.19
C LEU A 207 -5.20 55.07 -5.42
N GLY A 208 -6.09 54.45 -6.18
CA GLY A 208 -7.33 55.05 -6.68
C GLY A 208 -8.48 55.22 -5.68
N ASN A 209 -8.60 54.38 -4.64
CA ASN A 209 -9.51 54.56 -3.49
C ASN A 209 -9.31 53.41 -2.47
N PRO A 210 -8.88 53.65 -1.22
CA PRO A 210 -8.52 52.59 -0.26
C PRO A 210 -9.71 51.74 0.26
N ALA A 211 -10.96 52.07 -0.08
CA ALA A 211 -12.16 51.35 0.35
C ALA A 211 -12.56 50.14 -0.53
N HIS A 212 -11.80 49.80 -1.59
CA HIS A 212 -12.20 48.81 -2.62
C HIS A 212 -11.17 47.69 -2.86
N SER A 213 -10.46 47.26 -1.81
CA SER A 213 -9.36 46.27 -1.90
C SER A 213 -9.75 44.86 -2.38
N HIS A 214 -11.04 44.55 -2.57
CA HIS A 214 -11.49 43.20 -2.95
C HIS A 214 -11.51 42.89 -4.46
N HIS A 215 -11.27 43.89 -5.33
CA HIS A 215 -11.22 43.71 -6.79
C HIS A 215 -9.99 44.37 -7.43
N LEU A 216 -8.83 44.21 -6.78
CA LEU A 216 -7.55 44.74 -7.26
C LEU A 216 -7.27 44.38 -8.73
N ILE A 217 -7.57 43.14 -9.11
CA ILE A 217 -7.31 42.59 -10.44
C ILE A 217 -8.21 43.23 -11.52
N ASP A 218 -9.49 43.45 -11.24
CA ASP A 218 -10.41 44.10 -12.18
C ASP A 218 -10.04 45.58 -12.38
N ALA A 219 -9.60 46.25 -11.31
CA ALA A 219 -9.10 47.61 -11.37
C ALA A 219 -7.78 47.72 -12.16
N VAL A 220 -6.87 46.75 -11.99
CA VAL A 220 -5.63 46.63 -12.78
C VAL A 220 -5.95 46.41 -14.26
N ASN A 221 -6.82 45.45 -14.57
CA ASN A 221 -7.23 45.12 -15.95
C ASN A 221 -7.94 46.29 -16.63
N ALA A 222 -8.82 47.01 -15.92
CA ALA A 222 -9.47 48.21 -16.43
C ALA A 222 -8.49 49.36 -16.71
N ARG A 223 -7.41 49.49 -15.92
CA ARG A 223 -6.36 50.49 -16.17
C ARG A 223 -5.43 50.10 -17.30
N ILE A 224 -5.08 48.83 -17.43
CA ILE A 224 -4.33 48.31 -18.59
C ILE A 224 -5.14 48.55 -19.87
N ALA A 225 -6.43 48.22 -19.88
CA ALA A 225 -7.33 48.45 -21.01
C ALA A 225 -7.50 49.94 -21.39
N ALA A 226 -7.44 50.86 -20.41
CA ALA A 226 -7.54 52.29 -20.65
C ALA A 226 -6.28 52.91 -21.31
N THR A 227 -5.14 52.20 -21.36
CA THR A 227 -3.87 52.72 -21.89
C THR A 227 -3.62 52.46 -23.38
N GLY A 228 -4.63 52.01 -24.14
CA GLY A 228 -4.63 51.93 -25.62
C GLY A 228 -4.63 50.51 -26.20
N PRO A 229 -4.95 50.34 -27.50
CA PRO A 229 -5.32 49.04 -28.06
C PRO A 229 -4.11 48.24 -28.52
N THR A 230 -3.91 47.07 -27.92
CA THR A 230 -3.23 45.94 -28.57
C THR A 230 -3.91 44.65 -28.15
N SER A 231 -3.82 43.63 -29.01
CA SER A 231 -4.49 42.33 -28.92
C SER A 231 -4.11 41.53 -27.67
N ALA A 232 -4.71 41.87 -26.54
CA ALA A 232 -4.73 41.03 -25.35
C ALA A 232 -6.01 40.20 -25.36
N GLN A 233 -5.88 38.87 -25.29
CA GLN A 233 -7.00 37.98 -24.98
C GLN A 233 -7.63 38.41 -23.65
N ALA A 234 -8.96 38.40 -23.58
CA ALA A 234 -9.71 38.76 -22.40
C ALA A 234 -9.31 37.88 -21.21
N ILE A 235 -9.01 38.52 -20.08
CA ILE A 235 -8.58 37.89 -18.82
C ILE A 235 -9.85 37.48 -18.05
N GLU A 236 -10.02 36.19 -17.74
CA GLU A 236 -11.10 35.65 -16.92
C GLU A 236 -10.52 35.18 -15.58
N ILE A 237 -10.98 35.75 -14.46
CA ILE A 237 -10.50 35.45 -13.09
C ILE A 237 -11.72 35.33 -12.17
N SER A 238 -11.86 34.19 -11.47
CA SER A 238 -12.96 33.89 -10.54
C SER A 238 -12.47 33.82 -9.08
N SER A 239 -13.35 34.13 -8.12
CA SER A 239 -13.11 34.11 -6.66
C SER A 239 -14.17 33.31 -5.92
N SER A 240 -13.81 32.57 -4.86
CA SER A 240 -14.75 31.82 -4.01
C SER A 240 -14.98 32.48 -2.63
N GLY A 241 -16.23 32.89 -2.41
CA GLY A 241 -16.90 33.36 -1.18
C GLY A 241 -18.40 33.49 -1.51
N PRO A 242 -19.35 33.43 -0.55
CA PRO A 242 -20.76 33.18 -0.88
C PRO A 242 -21.31 34.26 -1.83
N PRO A 243 -22.14 33.89 -2.80
CA PRO A 243 -22.59 34.81 -3.84
C PRO A 243 -23.39 35.94 -3.21
N ILE A 244 -23.03 37.19 -3.51
CA ILE A 244 -24.04 38.24 -3.58
C ILE A 244 -24.77 37.99 -4.89
N ASP A 245 -26.04 37.59 -4.75
CA ASP A 245 -26.99 37.37 -5.84
C ASP A 245 -27.14 38.65 -6.67
N PHE A 246 -26.36 38.73 -7.76
CA PHE A 246 -26.72 39.54 -8.89
C PHE A 246 -27.62 38.67 -9.76
N ALA A 247 -28.90 39.00 -9.73
CA ALA A 247 -30.00 38.31 -10.39
C ALA A 247 -29.84 38.19 -11.93
N SER A 248 -28.92 37.34 -12.36
CA SER A 248 -28.86 36.73 -13.68
C SER A 248 -28.15 35.40 -13.50
N ARG A 249 -28.90 34.29 -13.55
CA ARG A 249 -28.37 32.92 -13.47
C ARG A 249 -27.11 32.85 -14.35
N PRO A 250 -25.94 32.41 -13.83
CA PRO A 250 -24.77 32.21 -14.68
C PRO A 250 -25.21 31.31 -15.83
N ALA A 251 -24.87 31.72 -17.03
CA ALA A 251 -25.07 30.90 -18.21
C ALA A 251 -24.51 29.50 -17.91
N SER A 252 -25.38 28.49 -17.89
CA SER A 252 -25.00 27.10 -17.72
C SER A 252 -25.17 26.38 -19.05
N GLY A 253 -24.29 25.44 -19.33
CA GLY A 253 -24.51 24.44 -20.37
C GLY A 253 -24.81 23.08 -19.76
N GLU A 254 -25.05 22.11 -20.63
CA GLU A 254 -25.27 20.72 -20.24
C GLU A 254 -24.18 19.86 -20.87
N LEU A 255 -23.45 19.12 -20.05
CA LEU A 255 -22.41 18.19 -20.47
C LEU A 255 -22.91 16.76 -20.24
N ILE A 256 -23.10 16.03 -21.33
CA ILE A 256 -23.39 14.60 -21.32
C ILE A 256 -22.10 13.85 -21.63
N VAL A 257 -21.65 13.03 -20.69
CA VAL A 257 -20.51 12.14 -20.91
C VAL A 257 -21.03 10.72 -20.94
N GLU A 258 -21.01 10.09 -22.11
CA GLU A 258 -21.32 8.66 -22.22
C GLU A 258 -20.08 7.83 -21.87
N ALA A 259 -20.27 6.87 -20.99
CA ALA A 259 -19.26 5.94 -20.55
C ALA A 259 -18.93 4.93 -21.68
N PRO A 260 -17.65 4.58 -21.90
CA PRO A 260 -17.30 3.53 -22.86
C PRO A 260 -17.84 2.14 -22.46
N HIS A 261 -18.03 1.96 -21.16
CA HIS A 261 -18.53 0.74 -20.54
C HIS A 261 -19.24 1.13 -19.23
N TRP A 262 -20.22 0.35 -18.76
CA TRP A 262 -20.94 0.68 -17.52
C TRP A 262 -20.05 0.69 -16.28
N ALA A 263 -19.01 -0.14 -16.26
CA ALA A 263 -17.97 -0.18 -15.23
C ALA A 263 -16.89 0.91 -15.35
N ALA A 264 -17.03 1.85 -16.29
CA ALA A 264 -16.07 2.95 -16.39
C ALA A 264 -16.37 4.02 -15.33
N GLU A 265 -15.31 4.59 -14.77
CA GLU A 265 -15.36 5.74 -13.88
C GLU A 265 -15.17 7.01 -14.72
N ILE A 266 -15.97 8.05 -14.47
CA ILE A 266 -15.85 9.34 -15.16
C ILE A 266 -15.48 10.44 -14.16
N GLN A 267 -14.44 11.20 -14.47
CA GLN A 267 -14.06 12.43 -13.79
C GLN A 267 -14.29 13.61 -14.71
N VAL A 268 -14.78 14.72 -14.16
CA VAL A 268 -14.87 16.00 -14.87
C VAL A 268 -14.16 17.06 -14.06
N VAL A 269 -13.17 17.67 -14.68
CA VAL A 269 -12.34 18.73 -14.13
C VAL A 269 -12.58 19.98 -14.98
N ASP A 270 -12.81 21.13 -14.35
CA ASP A 270 -12.95 22.39 -15.09
C ASP A 270 -11.59 22.95 -15.56
N GLY A 271 -11.62 24.01 -16.37
CA GLY A 271 -10.41 24.66 -16.87
C GLY A 271 -9.53 25.29 -15.79
N ALA A 272 -10.01 25.36 -14.54
CA ALA A 272 -9.26 25.81 -13.37
C ALA A 272 -8.64 24.64 -12.58
N GLY A 273 -8.82 23.39 -13.01
CA GLY A 273 -8.33 22.21 -12.32
C GLY A 273 -9.21 21.74 -11.17
N SER A 274 -10.39 22.35 -10.96
CA SER A 274 -11.31 21.95 -9.90
C SER A 274 -12.15 20.75 -10.33
N ILE A 275 -12.30 19.77 -9.44
CA ILE A 275 -13.12 18.58 -9.68
C ILE A 275 -14.60 18.97 -9.61
N VAL A 276 -15.24 19.07 -10.78
CA VAL A 276 -16.69 19.27 -10.92
C VAL A 276 -17.43 17.99 -10.59
N ARG A 277 -16.86 16.85 -10.98
CA ARG A 277 -17.34 15.51 -10.64
C ARG A 277 -16.16 14.59 -10.38
N ALA A 278 -16.08 14.03 -9.17
CA ALA A 278 -15.11 13.01 -8.82
C ALA A 278 -15.34 11.72 -9.61
N LEU A 279 -14.28 10.92 -9.75
CA LEU A 279 -14.39 9.57 -10.32
C LEU A 279 -15.48 8.80 -9.58
N GLY A 280 -16.47 8.33 -10.32
CA GLY A 280 -17.55 7.54 -9.78
C GLY A 280 -18.28 6.73 -10.84
N PRO A 281 -19.17 5.81 -10.41
CA PRO A 281 -19.96 4.97 -11.30
C PRO A 281 -20.83 5.81 -12.23
N CYS A 282 -21.06 5.27 -13.42
CA CYS A 282 -21.94 5.87 -14.40
C CYS A 282 -23.41 5.54 -14.12
N GLU A 283 -24.27 6.53 -14.30
CA GLU A 283 -25.72 6.37 -14.13
C GLU A 283 -26.38 5.84 -15.40
N THR A 284 -27.57 5.24 -15.26
CA THR A 284 -28.40 4.88 -16.42
C THR A 284 -29.06 6.14 -16.95
N MET A 285 -28.74 6.53 -18.17
CA MET A 285 -29.43 7.62 -18.84
C MET A 285 -30.80 7.18 -19.34
N ALA A 286 -31.71 8.13 -19.58
CA ALA A 286 -33.06 7.86 -20.09
C ALA A 286 -33.11 7.06 -21.42
N ASN A 287 -32.02 7.08 -22.19
CA ASN A 287 -31.88 6.32 -23.45
C ASN A 287 -31.29 4.91 -23.27
N GLY A 288 -31.11 4.45 -22.03
CA GLY A 288 -30.50 3.16 -21.68
C GLY A 288 -28.98 3.09 -21.82
N ARG A 289 -28.32 4.18 -22.25
CA ARG A 289 -26.86 4.28 -22.24
C ARG A 289 -26.35 4.67 -20.86
N ARG A 290 -25.06 4.48 -20.66
CA ARG A 290 -24.37 4.80 -19.41
C ARG A 290 -23.62 6.10 -19.57
N GLY A 291 -23.67 6.91 -18.53
CA GLY A 291 -22.97 8.17 -18.53
C GLY A 291 -23.33 9.02 -17.35
N ILE A 292 -22.93 10.27 -17.42
CA ILE A 292 -23.32 11.30 -16.48
C ILE A 292 -23.86 12.49 -17.27
N THR A 293 -24.89 13.13 -16.71
CA THR A 293 -25.42 14.39 -17.23
C THR A 293 -25.15 15.45 -16.17
N LEU A 294 -24.33 16.44 -16.52
CA LEU A 294 -23.92 17.49 -15.60
C LEU A 294 -24.40 18.84 -16.15
N SER A 295 -25.07 19.63 -15.31
CA SER A 295 -25.20 21.06 -15.56
C SER A 295 -23.93 21.74 -15.08
N VAL A 296 -23.16 22.31 -16.00
CA VAL A 296 -21.86 22.91 -15.72
C VAL A 296 -21.84 24.37 -16.19
N PRO A 297 -21.04 25.24 -15.55
CA PRO A 297 -20.81 26.60 -16.04
C PRO A 297 -20.27 26.59 -17.48
N VAL A 298 -20.43 27.71 -18.20
CA VAL A 298 -19.72 27.90 -19.47
C VAL A 298 -18.22 27.84 -19.22
N GLY A 299 -17.49 27.06 -20.02
CA GLY A 299 -16.04 26.90 -19.84
C GLY A 299 -15.46 25.71 -20.60
N ALA A 300 -14.14 25.55 -20.49
CA ALA A 300 -13.44 24.35 -20.92
C ALA A 300 -13.41 23.33 -19.76
N PHE A 301 -13.55 22.06 -20.08
CA PHE A 301 -13.52 20.96 -19.12
C PHE A 301 -12.62 19.85 -19.66
N GLU A 302 -11.80 19.27 -18.79
CA GLU A 302 -11.16 17.99 -19.03
C GLU A 302 -12.06 16.89 -18.48
N VAL A 303 -12.47 15.98 -19.35
CA VAL A 303 -13.23 14.80 -18.97
C VAL A 303 -12.33 13.59 -19.09
N THR A 304 -12.13 12.87 -17.99
CA THR A 304 -11.32 11.65 -17.94
C THR A 304 -12.24 10.46 -17.72
N ALA A 305 -12.14 9.45 -18.59
CA ALA A 305 -12.74 8.15 -18.39
C ALA A 305 -11.66 7.14 -17.98
N LYS A 306 -11.93 6.33 -16.97
CA LYS A 306 -11.07 5.24 -16.51
C LYS A 306 -11.83 3.92 -16.58
N LEU A 307 -11.20 2.89 -17.14
CA LEU A 307 -11.74 1.54 -17.23
C LEU A 307 -10.61 0.56 -16.98
N GLU A 308 -10.60 -0.06 -15.80
CA GLU A 308 -9.50 -0.91 -15.33
C GLU A 308 -8.15 -0.15 -15.33
N GLU A 309 -7.16 -0.66 -16.07
CA GLU A 309 -5.84 -0.06 -16.27
C GLU A 309 -5.80 0.96 -17.42
N GLN A 310 -6.92 1.15 -18.14
CA GLN A 310 -7.00 2.13 -19.23
C GLN A 310 -7.51 3.46 -18.70
N SER A 311 -6.94 4.56 -19.17
CA SER A 311 -7.48 5.91 -19.01
C SER A 311 -7.49 6.65 -20.35
N ALA A 312 -8.45 7.54 -20.53
CA ALA A 312 -8.52 8.44 -21.67
C ALA A 312 -9.09 9.78 -21.21
N SER A 313 -8.52 10.89 -21.69
CA SER A 313 -8.99 12.25 -21.41
C SER A 313 -9.44 12.96 -22.69
N GLN A 314 -10.45 13.82 -22.58
CA GLN A 314 -10.91 14.71 -23.65
C GLN A 314 -11.16 16.12 -23.11
N LEU A 315 -10.63 17.12 -23.79
CA LEU A 315 -10.94 18.53 -23.54
C LEU A 315 -12.19 18.93 -24.31
N VAL A 316 -13.20 19.47 -23.61
CA VAL A 316 -14.47 19.91 -24.20
C VAL A 316 -14.82 21.33 -23.75
N ALA A 317 -15.31 22.14 -24.68
CA ALA A 317 -15.81 23.49 -24.38
C ALA A 317 -17.34 23.49 -24.32
N VAL A 318 -17.90 23.85 -23.17
CA VAL A 318 -19.35 23.95 -22.92
C VAL A 318 -19.78 25.41 -23.00
N GLY A 319 -20.75 25.71 -23.88
CA GLY A 319 -21.29 27.06 -24.09
C GLY A 319 -22.65 27.27 -23.42
N SER A 320 -23.08 28.53 -23.31
CA SER A 320 -24.35 28.90 -22.66
C SER A 320 -25.55 28.25 -23.34
N GLY A 321 -26.36 27.48 -22.61
CA GLY A 321 -27.52 26.77 -23.14
C GLY A 321 -27.16 25.72 -24.21
N ARG A 322 -25.87 25.39 -24.38
CA ARG A 322 -25.40 24.41 -25.34
C ARG A 322 -25.26 23.05 -24.66
N LEU A 323 -25.81 22.04 -25.32
CA LEU A 323 -25.56 20.64 -25.00
C LEU A 323 -24.26 20.19 -25.65
N VAL A 324 -23.32 19.70 -24.84
CA VAL A 324 -22.10 19.03 -25.31
C VAL A 324 -22.18 17.56 -24.94
N ARG A 325 -21.90 16.68 -25.90
CA ARG A 325 -21.95 15.23 -25.70
C ARG A 325 -20.64 14.57 -26.09
N ILE A 326 -20.02 13.88 -25.15
CA ILE A 326 -18.92 12.95 -25.41
C ILE A 326 -19.53 11.56 -25.58
N ALA A 327 -19.47 11.00 -26.78
CA ALA A 327 -20.07 9.70 -27.09
C ALA A 327 -19.21 8.54 -26.59
N ALA A 328 -19.82 7.42 -26.19
CA ALA A 328 -19.11 6.27 -25.62
C ALA A 328 -17.99 5.72 -26.53
N LEU A 329 -18.23 5.76 -27.84
CA LEU A 329 -17.29 5.28 -28.86
C LEU A 329 -16.02 6.14 -28.99
N SER A 330 -16.01 7.37 -28.46
CA SER A 330 -14.87 8.30 -28.58
C SER A 330 -13.68 7.92 -27.68
N TRP A 331 -13.91 7.17 -26.60
CA TRP A 331 -12.86 6.79 -25.65
C TRP A 331 -11.92 5.69 -26.17
N ASN A 332 -12.38 4.84 -27.09
CA ASN A 332 -11.65 3.64 -27.56
C ASN A 332 -11.18 2.70 -26.42
N MET A 333 -11.90 2.67 -25.30
CA MET A 333 -11.59 1.82 -24.14
C MET A 333 -12.47 0.57 -24.16
N ARG A 334 -11.91 -0.57 -23.74
CA ARG A 334 -12.65 -1.84 -23.64
C ARG A 334 -12.20 -2.64 -22.42
N PRO A 335 -13.12 -3.29 -21.69
CA PRO A 335 -12.75 -4.09 -20.51
C PRO A 335 -11.96 -5.34 -20.92
N ALA A 336 -10.97 -5.74 -20.13
CA ALA A 336 -10.09 -6.87 -20.41
C ALA A 336 -10.62 -8.17 -19.79
N PHE A 337 -11.67 -8.74 -20.39
CA PHE A 337 -12.24 -10.02 -19.93
C PHE A 337 -11.38 -11.23 -20.24
N ALA A 338 -11.35 -12.22 -19.36
CA ALA A 338 -10.77 -13.54 -19.57
C ALA A 338 -11.51 -14.31 -20.67
N ALA A 339 -12.85 -14.32 -20.61
CA ALA A 339 -13.68 -14.96 -21.62
C ALA A 339 -13.68 -14.17 -22.93
N PRO A 340 -13.87 -14.83 -24.09
CA PRO A 340 -13.92 -14.16 -25.38
C PRO A 340 -15.28 -13.47 -25.61
N LEU A 341 -15.61 -12.50 -24.75
CA LEU A 341 -16.88 -11.75 -24.76
C LEU A 341 -16.88 -10.63 -25.80
N HIS A 342 -18.03 -10.40 -26.41
CA HIS A 342 -18.25 -9.28 -27.34
C HIS A 342 -18.03 -7.95 -26.61
N GLY A 343 -17.26 -7.05 -27.22
CA GLY A 343 -16.92 -5.75 -26.61
C GLY A 343 -15.67 -5.77 -25.74
N ALA A 344 -15.14 -6.95 -25.39
CA ALA A 344 -13.88 -7.07 -24.64
C ALA A 344 -12.68 -6.52 -25.42
N ALA A 345 -11.67 -6.06 -24.69
CA ALA A 345 -10.35 -5.78 -25.22
C ALA A 345 -9.79 -7.05 -25.86
N LYS A 346 -9.18 -6.91 -27.06
CA LYS A 346 -8.58 -8.02 -27.81
C LYS A 346 -9.57 -9.15 -28.15
N PHE A 347 -10.88 -8.86 -28.20
CA PHE A 347 -11.88 -9.80 -28.67
C PHE A 347 -11.52 -10.37 -30.05
N ARG A 348 -11.63 -11.69 -30.21
CA ARG A 348 -11.48 -12.36 -31.49
C ARG A 348 -12.64 -13.30 -31.76
N ARG A 349 -13.25 -13.14 -32.94
CA ARG A 349 -14.42 -13.92 -33.38
C ARG A 349 -14.12 -15.41 -33.51
N ASP A 350 -12.89 -15.81 -33.86
CA ASP A 350 -12.48 -17.20 -33.97
C ASP A 350 -12.34 -17.90 -32.61
N GLN A 351 -11.85 -17.19 -31.59
CA GLN A 351 -11.82 -17.66 -30.20
C GLN A 351 -13.24 -17.80 -29.63
N ALA A 352 -14.10 -16.80 -29.84
CA ALA A 352 -15.49 -16.85 -29.40
C ALA A 352 -16.26 -18.02 -30.01
N ARG A 353 -16.12 -18.25 -31.33
CA ARG A 353 -16.71 -19.42 -32.01
C ARG A 353 -16.17 -20.75 -31.47
N ALA A 354 -14.89 -20.81 -31.12
CA ALA A 354 -14.31 -22.01 -30.52
C ALA A 354 -14.88 -22.26 -29.12
N ALA A 355 -15.01 -21.23 -28.29
CA ALA A 355 -15.62 -21.35 -26.96
C ALA A 355 -17.08 -21.82 -27.03
N VAL A 356 -17.89 -21.23 -27.93
CA VAL A 356 -19.27 -21.68 -28.19
C VAL A 356 -19.32 -23.15 -28.59
N LYS A 357 -18.47 -23.56 -29.55
CA LYS A 357 -18.47 -24.94 -30.07
C LYS A 357 -18.05 -25.95 -29.01
N TRP A 358 -16.95 -25.71 -28.32
CA TRP A 358 -16.31 -26.72 -27.47
C TRP A 358 -16.87 -26.77 -26.05
N SER A 359 -17.61 -25.76 -25.60
CA SER A 359 -18.30 -25.78 -24.30
C SER A 359 -19.39 -26.86 -24.18
N VAL A 360 -19.86 -27.42 -25.30
CA VAL A 360 -20.92 -28.45 -25.32
C VAL A 360 -20.47 -29.81 -25.83
N ILE A 361 -19.23 -29.94 -26.29
CA ILE A 361 -18.69 -31.18 -26.85
C ILE A 361 -17.73 -31.78 -25.82
N PRO A 362 -18.19 -32.74 -24.99
CA PRO A 362 -17.31 -33.44 -24.08
C PRO A 362 -16.28 -34.28 -24.85
N ASP A 363 -15.12 -34.51 -24.25
CA ASP A 363 -14.11 -35.40 -24.79
C ASP A 363 -14.54 -36.89 -24.72
N SER A 364 -13.80 -37.75 -25.43
CA SER A 364 -14.09 -39.18 -25.49
C SER A 364 -13.85 -39.94 -24.18
N LEU A 365 -13.22 -39.32 -23.17
CA LEU A 365 -12.92 -39.92 -21.87
C LEU A 365 -13.97 -39.56 -20.81
N SER A 366 -15.02 -38.85 -21.21
CA SER A 366 -16.12 -38.46 -20.34
C SER A 366 -16.86 -39.68 -19.79
N LYS A 367 -17.13 -39.67 -18.49
CA LYS A 367 -17.86 -40.75 -17.83
C LYS A 367 -19.36 -40.60 -18.12
N PRO A 368 -20.05 -41.64 -18.59
CA PRO A 368 -21.47 -41.54 -18.95
C PRO A 368 -22.38 -41.19 -17.77
N ASP A 369 -21.98 -41.52 -16.54
CA ASP A 369 -22.76 -41.27 -15.32
C ASP A 369 -22.40 -39.94 -14.63
N ALA A 370 -21.52 -39.13 -15.22
CA ALA A 370 -21.14 -37.83 -14.69
C ALA A 370 -22.20 -36.77 -15.03
N ASN A 371 -22.85 -36.22 -14.00
CA ASN A 371 -23.87 -35.19 -14.14
C ASN A 371 -23.32 -33.75 -14.11
N SER A 372 -22.00 -33.58 -14.00
CA SER A 372 -21.36 -32.26 -14.05
C SER A 372 -20.33 -32.20 -15.18
N ARG A 373 -20.05 -30.98 -15.66
CA ARG A 373 -19.11 -30.76 -16.79
C ARG A 373 -18.08 -29.70 -16.45
N LEU A 374 -16.81 -30.02 -16.65
CA LEU A 374 -15.74 -29.03 -16.64
C LEU A 374 -15.40 -28.61 -18.06
N PHE A 375 -15.60 -27.33 -18.37
CA PHE A 375 -15.12 -26.69 -19.59
C PHE A 375 -14.03 -25.69 -19.24
N LEU A 376 -12.86 -25.80 -19.85
CA LEU A 376 -11.73 -24.90 -19.70
C LEU A 376 -11.33 -24.35 -21.07
N PHE A 377 -11.16 -23.03 -21.14
CA PHE A 377 -10.76 -22.32 -22.36
C PHE A 377 -9.62 -21.35 -22.06
N VAL A 378 -8.45 -21.60 -22.65
CA VAL A 378 -7.29 -20.71 -22.53
C VAL A 378 -7.21 -19.82 -23.76
N ARG A 379 -7.23 -18.51 -23.52
CA ARG A 379 -7.06 -17.48 -24.56
C ARG A 379 -5.62 -17.00 -24.59
N ALA A 380 -4.85 -17.45 -25.57
CA ALA A 380 -3.48 -16.98 -25.73
C ALA A 380 -3.43 -15.65 -26.47
N LEU A 381 -2.78 -14.67 -25.85
CA LEU A 381 -2.52 -13.36 -26.43
C LEU A 381 -1.35 -13.43 -27.41
N GLN A 382 -0.40 -14.34 -27.17
CA GLN A 382 0.74 -14.65 -28.06
C GLN A 382 0.67 -16.10 -28.57
N PRO A 383 0.87 -16.36 -29.87
CA PRO A 383 0.65 -17.68 -30.47
C PRO A 383 1.76 -18.70 -30.19
N GLU A 384 2.98 -18.26 -29.90
CA GLU A 384 4.20 -19.07 -30.03
C GLU A 384 4.43 -20.07 -28.89
N ARG A 385 3.64 -20.02 -27.81
CA ARG A 385 3.87 -20.82 -26.59
C ARG A 385 2.67 -21.68 -26.19
N MET A 386 1.81 -22.04 -27.14
CA MET A 386 0.59 -22.81 -26.84
C MET A 386 0.89 -24.19 -26.22
N GLU A 387 1.97 -24.85 -26.65
CA GLU A 387 2.39 -26.14 -26.11
C GLU A 387 2.87 -25.99 -24.66
N ASP A 388 3.74 -25.01 -24.39
CA ASP A 388 4.21 -24.67 -23.04
C ASP A 388 3.03 -24.38 -22.09
N ILE A 389 2.06 -23.59 -22.56
CA ILE A 389 0.84 -23.26 -21.83
C ILE A 389 0.06 -24.54 -21.50
N ALA A 390 -0.10 -25.45 -22.47
CA ALA A 390 -0.83 -26.71 -22.29
C ALA A 390 -0.11 -27.63 -21.28
N SER A 391 1.22 -27.75 -21.39
CA SER A 391 2.05 -28.56 -20.48
C SER A 391 2.16 -28.01 -19.07
N SER A 392 1.87 -26.72 -18.89
CA SER A 392 1.87 -26.10 -17.57
C SER A 392 0.58 -26.34 -16.78
N LEU A 393 -0.50 -26.85 -17.40
CA LEU A 393 -1.80 -26.97 -16.75
C LEU A 393 -2.23 -28.43 -16.55
N GLU A 394 -2.76 -28.72 -15.38
CA GLU A 394 -3.36 -30.01 -15.04
C GLU A 394 -4.58 -29.82 -14.12
N ILE A 395 -5.46 -30.82 -14.13
CA ILE A 395 -6.60 -30.93 -13.21
C ILE A 395 -6.31 -32.07 -12.25
N LEU A 396 -6.38 -31.77 -10.96
CA LEU A 396 -6.27 -32.74 -9.88
C LEU A 396 -7.65 -32.94 -9.23
N ASP A 397 -7.93 -34.10 -8.67
CA ASP A 397 -9.07 -34.30 -7.79
C ASP A 397 -8.80 -33.75 -6.37
N ALA A 398 -9.78 -33.90 -5.48
CA ALA A 398 -9.67 -33.50 -4.08
C ALA A 398 -8.52 -34.19 -3.31
N GLN A 399 -8.03 -35.34 -3.79
CA GLN A 399 -6.90 -36.08 -3.22
C GLN A 399 -5.56 -35.66 -3.83
N GLY A 400 -5.55 -34.73 -4.78
CA GLY A 400 -4.34 -34.30 -5.50
C GLY A 400 -3.89 -35.27 -6.58
N ILE A 401 -4.71 -36.28 -6.93
CA ILE A 401 -4.40 -37.20 -8.01
C ILE A 401 -4.77 -36.55 -9.34
N GLN A 402 -3.87 -36.64 -10.32
CA GLN A 402 -4.07 -36.02 -11.62
C GLN A 402 -5.20 -36.71 -12.40
N VAL A 403 -6.28 -35.97 -12.66
CA VAL A 403 -7.46 -36.42 -13.42
C VAL A 403 -7.32 -36.10 -14.91
N ALA A 404 -6.64 -35.01 -15.26
CA ALA A 404 -6.42 -34.62 -16.65
C ALA A 404 -5.09 -33.88 -16.84
N ASN A 405 -4.37 -34.22 -17.93
CA ASN A 405 -3.21 -33.47 -18.38
C ASN A 405 -3.54 -32.68 -19.65
N LEU A 406 -3.54 -31.34 -19.57
CA LEU A 406 -4.01 -30.50 -20.67
C LEU A 406 -3.08 -30.54 -21.89
N ALA A 407 -1.81 -30.93 -21.77
CA ALA A 407 -0.95 -31.13 -22.95
C ALA A 407 -1.41 -32.28 -23.84
N LYS A 408 -1.99 -33.33 -23.24
CA LYS A 408 -2.37 -34.56 -23.96
C LYS A 408 -3.84 -34.55 -24.37
N GLU A 409 -4.68 -33.93 -23.56
CA GLU A 409 -6.14 -34.12 -23.63
C GLU A 409 -6.88 -32.89 -24.19
N SER A 410 -6.19 -31.77 -24.43
CA SER A 410 -6.81 -30.55 -24.94
C SER A 410 -6.84 -30.47 -26.47
N GLN A 411 -7.79 -29.69 -26.98
CA GLN A 411 -7.84 -29.28 -28.37
C GLN A 411 -7.10 -27.94 -28.54
N ILE A 412 -6.10 -27.89 -29.41
CA ILE A 412 -5.24 -26.71 -29.61
C ILE A 412 -5.48 -26.07 -30.98
N GLY A 413 -5.97 -24.84 -30.97
CA GLY A 413 -6.11 -24.01 -32.17
C GLY A 413 -4.91 -23.08 -32.38
N ARG A 414 -3.72 -23.59 -32.72
CA ARG A 414 -2.45 -22.80 -32.78
C ARG A 414 -2.58 -21.46 -33.52
N LYS A 415 -3.03 -21.50 -34.79
CA LYS A 415 -3.22 -20.28 -35.63
C LYS A 415 -4.29 -19.33 -35.05
N LYS A 416 -5.23 -19.88 -34.28
CA LYS A 416 -6.37 -19.17 -33.69
C LYS A 416 -6.12 -18.78 -32.22
N ARG A 417 -4.95 -19.11 -31.67
CA ARG A 417 -4.48 -18.73 -30.31
C ARG A 417 -5.43 -19.12 -29.19
N TRP A 418 -5.88 -20.37 -29.18
CA TRP A 418 -6.68 -20.90 -28.08
C TRP A 418 -6.36 -22.36 -27.81
N LEU A 419 -6.63 -22.77 -26.58
CA LEU A 419 -6.66 -24.16 -26.13
C LEU A 419 -7.98 -24.39 -25.40
N THR A 420 -8.54 -25.58 -25.52
CA THR A 420 -9.76 -25.93 -24.80
C THR A 420 -9.77 -27.38 -24.35
N PHE A 421 -10.39 -27.61 -23.20
CA PHE A 421 -10.63 -28.89 -22.58
C PHE A 421 -12.09 -28.93 -22.14
N CYS A 422 -12.78 -30.05 -22.37
CA CYS A 422 -14.19 -30.21 -22.00
C CYS A 422 -14.42 -31.67 -21.63
N ARG A 423 -14.81 -31.95 -20.39
CA ARG A 423 -15.02 -33.32 -19.89
C ARG A 423 -16.18 -33.37 -18.91
N ASP A 424 -16.99 -34.42 -19.01
CA ASP A 424 -17.98 -34.75 -17.98
C ASP A 424 -17.27 -35.47 -16.82
N LEU A 425 -17.37 -34.88 -15.63
CA LEU A 425 -16.70 -35.30 -14.40
C LEU A 425 -17.74 -35.45 -13.28
N PRO A 426 -17.52 -36.32 -12.28
CA PRO A 426 -18.34 -36.33 -11.07
C PRO A 426 -18.41 -34.93 -10.44
N ALA A 427 -19.57 -34.59 -9.86
CA ALA A 427 -19.67 -33.39 -9.05
C ALA A 427 -18.74 -33.48 -7.83
N GLY A 428 -18.17 -32.36 -7.41
CA GLY A 428 -17.25 -32.32 -6.28
C GLY A 428 -16.11 -31.31 -6.44
N HIS A 429 -15.10 -31.46 -5.60
CA HIS A 429 -13.93 -30.59 -5.56
C HIS A 429 -12.81 -31.08 -6.47
N TYR A 430 -12.19 -30.11 -7.13
CA TYR A 430 -11.04 -30.30 -8.01
C TYR A 430 -10.04 -29.16 -7.78
N VAL A 431 -8.81 -29.37 -8.24
CA VAL A 431 -7.78 -28.33 -8.23
C VAL A 431 -7.28 -28.10 -9.64
N LEU A 432 -7.35 -26.84 -10.10
CA LEU A 432 -6.63 -26.41 -11.28
C LEU A 432 -5.21 -26.05 -10.87
N HIS A 433 -4.25 -26.82 -11.38
CA HIS A 433 -2.85 -26.65 -11.06
C HIS A 433 -2.09 -26.09 -12.27
N ARG A 434 -1.37 -24.99 -12.05
CA ARG A 434 -0.34 -24.48 -12.95
C ARG A 434 1.04 -24.78 -12.39
N ARG A 435 1.76 -25.68 -13.06
CA ARG A 435 3.15 -26.02 -12.75
C ARG A 435 4.04 -24.78 -12.79
N GLY A 436 4.97 -24.69 -11.85
CA GLY A 436 5.97 -23.63 -11.80
C GLY A 436 7.00 -23.73 -12.93
N CYS A 437 7.60 -22.60 -13.28
CA CYS A 437 8.81 -22.50 -14.07
C CYS A 437 9.72 -21.42 -13.48
N GLU A 438 10.94 -21.25 -13.98
CA GLU A 438 11.91 -20.26 -13.46
C GLU A 438 11.33 -18.84 -13.34
N ALA A 439 10.45 -18.44 -14.27
CA ALA A 439 9.87 -17.11 -14.29
C ALA A 439 8.54 -16.97 -13.51
N VAL A 440 7.89 -18.09 -13.18
CA VAL A 440 6.52 -18.07 -12.65
C VAL A 440 6.35 -19.17 -11.60
N PRO A 441 6.04 -18.83 -10.34
CA PRO A 441 5.88 -19.83 -9.30
C PRO A 441 4.68 -20.74 -9.57
N GLU A 442 4.77 -21.95 -9.03
CA GLU A 442 3.66 -22.91 -9.04
C GLU A 442 2.42 -22.32 -8.37
N ARG A 443 1.23 -22.64 -8.88
CA ARG A 443 -0.03 -22.12 -8.35
C ARG A 443 -1.17 -23.12 -8.50
N PHE A 444 -1.89 -23.31 -7.41
CA PHE A 444 -3.08 -24.13 -7.31
C PHE A 444 -4.31 -23.23 -7.18
N HIS A 445 -5.47 -23.72 -7.62
CA HIS A 445 -6.72 -22.98 -7.60
C HIS A 445 -7.89 -23.91 -7.30
N SER A 446 -8.73 -23.53 -6.32
CA SER A 446 -9.86 -24.34 -5.89
C SER A 446 -10.95 -24.33 -6.97
N LEU A 447 -11.46 -25.48 -7.37
CA LEU A 447 -12.57 -25.61 -8.28
C LEU A 447 -13.65 -26.48 -7.65
N HIS A 448 -14.91 -26.10 -7.88
CA HIS A 448 -16.06 -26.93 -7.53
C HIS A 448 -16.92 -27.17 -8.76
N LEU A 449 -17.24 -28.44 -9.02
CA LEU A 449 -18.18 -28.85 -10.05
C LEU A 449 -19.50 -29.18 -9.40
N ALA A 450 -20.51 -28.35 -9.65
CA ALA A 450 -21.85 -28.56 -9.10
C ALA A 450 -22.64 -29.58 -9.94
N ASP A 451 -23.44 -30.41 -9.26
CA ASP A 451 -24.28 -31.42 -9.90
C ASP A 451 -25.31 -30.78 -10.84
N GLY A 452 -25.45 -31.32 -12.05
CA GLY A 452 -26.36 -30.79 -13.06
C GLY A 452 -25.95 -29.44 -13.65
N TRP A 453 -24.67 -29.05 -13.49
CA TRP A 453 -24.09 -27.81 -14.00
C TRP A 453 -22.79 -28.04 -14.77
N SER A 454 -22.48 -27.11 -15.67
CA SER A 454 -21.21 -27.00 -16.36
C SER A 454 -20.43 -25.80 -15.80
N THR A 455 -19.29 -26.09 -15.17
CA THR A 455 -18.33 -25.08 -14.73
C THR A 455 -17.45 -24.68 -15.91
N GLN A 456 -17.60 -23.44 -16.38
CA GLN A 456 -16.92 -22.88 -17.54
C GLN A 456 -15.82 -21.92 -17.07
N ILE A 457 -14.56 -22.30 -17.31
CA ILE A 457 -13.37 -21.57 -16.87
C ILE A 457 -12.68 -20.93 -18.07
N PHE A 458 -12.41 -19.64 -17.98
CA PHE A 458 -11.67 -18.89 -19.00
C PHE A 458 -10.35 -18.37 -18.41
N ILE A 459 -9.24 -18.63 -19.09
CA ILE A 459 -7.91 -18.26 -18.60
C ILE A 459 -7.20 -17.41 -19.67
N PRO A 460 -6.86 -16.15 -19.38
CA PRO A 460 -6.01 -15.39 -20.27
C PRO A 460 -4.55 -15.87 -20.12
N ALA A 461 -3.85 -16.04 -21.24
CA ALA A 461 -2.44 -16.40 -21.25
C ALA A 461 -1.64 -15.39 -22.10
N ARG A 462 -0.61 -14.78 -21.51
CA ARG A 462 0.38 -13.98 -22.27
C ARG A 462 1.54 -14.89 -22.68
N HIS A 463 2.44 -15.12 -21.74
CA HIS A 463 3.49 -16.13 -21.83
C HIS A 463 3.12 -17.41 -21.08
N PHE A 464 2.38 -17.26 -19.98
CA PHE A 464 1.89 -18.33 -19.12
C PHE A 464 0.41 -18.11 -18.82
N PRO A 465 -0.35 -19.17 -18.48
CA PRO A 465 -1.73 -19.01 -18.01
C PRO A 465 -1.79 -18.17 -16.73
N SER A 466 -2.61 -17.12 -16.74
CA SER A 466 -2.84 -16.26 -15.59
C SER A 466 -4.04 -16.76 -14.79
N LEU A 467 -3.78 -17.62 -13.80
CA LEU A 467 -4.82 -18.04 -12.85
C LEU A 467 -5.30 -16.91 -11.93
N ARG A 468 -4.56 -15.79 -11.89
CA ARG A 468 -4.95 -14.57 -11.17
C ARG A 468 -6.17 -13.91 -11.79
N ASN A 469 -6.24 -13.92 -13.12
CA ASN A 469 -7.25 -13.19 -13.90
C ASN A 469 -8.16 -14.18 -14.64
N LEU A 470 -8.38 -15.38 -14.07
CA LEU A 470 -9.32 -16.32 -14.66
C LEU A 470 -10.76 -15.88 -14.38
N ALA A 471 -11.69 -16.38 -15.18
CA ALA A 471 -13.12 -16.23 -14.94
C ALA A 471 -13.77 -17.60 -14.81
N VAL A 472 -14.74 -17.73 -13.91
CA VAL A 472 -15.55 -18.93 -13.72
C VAL A 472 -17.02 -18.55 -13.94
N HIS A 473 -17.73 -19.36 -14.72
CA HIS A 473 -19.16 -19.26 -14.93
C HIS A 473 -19.81 -20.62 -14.71
N LEU A 474 -21.11 -20.62 -14.42
CA LEU A 474 -21.92 -21.83 -14.38
C LEU A 474 -22.98 -21.74 -15.48
N ALA A 475 -23.19 -22.83 -16.20
CA ALA A 475 -24.26 -22.96 -17.19
C ALA A 475 -24.89 -24.34 -17.08
N ARG A 476 -26.11 -24.54 -17.59
CA ARG A 476 -26.66 -25.89 -17.69
C ARG A 476 -25.80 -26.75 -18.63
N PRO A 477 -25.66 -28.06 -18.38
CA PRO A 477 -25.02 -28.97 -19.30
C PRO A 477 -25.62 -28.82 -20.71
N ASN A 478 -24.78 -28.84 -21.73
CA ASN A 478 -25.15 -28.66 -23.15
C ASN A 478 -25.67 -27.26 -23.54
N VAL A 479 -25.71 -26.29 -22.63
CA VAL A 479 -25.88 -24.89 -23.00
C VAL A 479 -24.51 -24.33 -23.40
N PRO A 480 -24.33 -23.88 -24.66
CA PRO A 480 -23.06 -23.33 -25.10
C PRO A 480 -22.77 -22.00 -24.41
N PHE A 481 -21.49 -21.71 -24.24
CA PHE A 481 -21.04 -20.37 -23.87
C PHE A 481 -21.60 -19.35 -24.86
N ASP A 482 -22.20 -18.26 -24.36
CA ASP A 482 -22.67 -17.14 -25.18
C ASP A 482 -21.70 -15.94 -25.06
N PRO A 483 -20.93 -15.61 -26.11
CA PRO A 483 -20.06 -14.44 -26.15
C PRO A 483 -20.79 -13.10 -25.96
N LYS A 484 -22.11 -13.06 -26.10
CA LYS A 484 -22.93 -11.85 -25.92
C LYS A 484 -23.59 -11.78 -24.55
N SER A 485 -23.34 -12.75 -23.68
CA SER A 485 -23.97 -12.85 -22.37
C SER A 485 -23.62 -11.64 -21.51
N GLN A 486 -24.64 -10.86 -21.16
CA GLN A 486 -24.52 -9.76 -20.20
C GLN A 486 -24.22 -10.28 -18.79
N SER A 487 -24.75 -11.44 -18.42
CA SER A 487 -24.47 -12.07 -17.12
C SER A 487 -23.03 -12.55 -17.00
N ALA A 488 -22.41 -13.00 -18.10
CA ALA A 488 -20.99 -13.36 -18.11
C ALA A 488 -20.08 -12.12 -17.97
N MET A 489 -20.39 -11.03 -18.69
CA MET A 489 -19.68 -9.75 -18.55
C MET A 489 -19.80 -9.21 -17.11
N ALA A 490 -21.01 -9.21 -16.55
CA ALA A 490 -21.23 -8.81 -15.17
C ALA A 490 -20.44 -9.67 -14.18
N ALA A 491 -20.44 -10.99 -14.34
CA ALA A 491 -19.71 -11.89 -13.47
C ALA A 491 -18.21 -11.57 -13.44
N GLU A 492 -17.58 -11.34 -14.60
CA GLU A 492 -16.16 -10.98 -14.65
C GLU A 492 -15.86 -9.63 -13.97
N LEU A 493 -16.76 -8.65 -14.10
CA LEU A 493 -16.59 -7.34 -13.48
C LEU A 493 -16.78 -7.38 -11.96
N VAL A 494 -17.78 -8.13 -11.48
CA VAL A 494 -17.96 -8.34 -10.04
C VAL A 494 -16.75 -9.09 -9.48
N ALA A 495 -16.21 -10.09 -10.19
CA ALA A 495 -14.99 -10.77 -9.79
C ALA A 495 -13.79 -9.79 -9.72
N ASP A 496 -13.62 -8.88 -10.68
CA ASP A 496 -12.58 -7.83 -10.62
C ASP A 496 -12.77 -6.91 -9.40
N CYS A 497 -14.02 -6.55 -9.06
CA CYS A 497 -14.33 -5.77 -7.86
C CYS A 497 -13.90 -6.51 -6.58
N LEU A 498 -14.26 -7.80 -6.48
CA LEU A 498 -13.87 -8.66 -5.35
C LEU A 498 -12.35 -8.85 -5.26
N GLN A 499 -11.67 -8.96 -6.40
CA GLN A 499 -10.21 -9.04 -6.46
C GLN A 499 -9.57 -7.78 -5.87
N ARG A 500 -10.09 -6.60 -6.21
CA ARG A 500 -9.57 -5.30 -5.77
C ARG A 500 -10.14 -4.81 -4.44
N ASN A 501 -10.99 -5.60 -3.79
CA ASN A 501 -11.74 -5.21 -2.59
C ASN A 501 -12.48 -3.87 -2.74
N ARG A 502 -13.06 -3.63 -3.94
CA ARG A 502 -13.81 -2.41 -4.23
C ARG A 502 -15.30 -2.61 -3.90
N PRO A 503 -15.98 -1.63 -3.27
CA PRO A 503 -17.41 -1.68 -3.08
C PRO A 503 -18.13 -1.81 -4.42
N ILE A 504 -19.03 -2.78 -4.56
CA ILE A 504 -19.75 -2.99 -5.83
C ILE A 504 -20.56 -1.76 -6.27
N GLY A 505 -21.05 -0.96 -5.31
CA GLY A 505 -21.77 0.27 -5.59
C GLY A 505 -20.95 1.33 -6.34
N GLU A 506 -19.62 1.22 -6.34
CA GLU A 506 -18.74 2.09 -7.15
C GLU A 506 -18.65 1.66 -8.61
N VAL A 507 -19.03 0.42 -8.93
CA VAL A 507 -18.83 -0.17 -10.26
C VAL A 507 -20.16 -0.53 -10.93
N ILE A 508 -21.16 -0.94 -10.17
CA ILE A 508 -22.48 -1.33 -10.66
C ILE A 508 -23.55 -0.57 -9.90
N ALA A 509 -24.42 0.16 -10.63
CA ALA A 509 -25.58 0.78 -10.00
C ALA A 509 -26.51 -0.30 -9.43
N SER A 510 -27.13 -0.03 -8.28
CA SER A 510 -27.99 -1.01 -7.58
C SER A 510 -29.10 -1.61 -8.46
N GLY A 511 -29.72 -0.80 -9.32
CA GLY A 511 -30.75 -1.27 -10.26
C GLY A 511 -30.23 -2.17 -11.39
N GLU A 512 -28.93 -2.14 -11.70
CA GLU A 512 -28.34 -3.07 -12.67
C GLU A 512 -28.02 -4.41 -12.06
N ILE A 513 -27.56 -4.42 -10.81
CA ILE A 513 -27.39 -5.66 -10.06
C ILE A 513 -28.71 -6.41 -10.05
N GLU A 514 -29.85 -5.72 -9.85
CA GLU A 514 -31.18 -6.32 -9.95
C GLU A 514 -31.46 -6.94 -11.33
N GLN A 515 -31.30 -6.18 -12.43
CA GLN A 515 -31.55 -6.70 -13.79
C GLN A 515 -30.61 -7.85 -14.18
N LEU A 516 -29.38 -7.83 -13.67
CA LEU A 516 -28.38 -8.87 -13.89
C LEU A 516 -28.69 -10.12 -13.06
N LEU A 517 -29.23 -9.94 -11.85
CA LEU A 517 -29.73 -11.00 -10.99
C LEU A 517 -31.07 -11.56 -11.46
N ASP A 518 -31.91 -10.81 -12.17
CA ASP A 518 -33.12 -11.36 -12.80
C ASP A 518 -32.79 -12.47 -13.82
N ASN A 519 -31.54 -12.53 -14.29
CA ASN A 519 -31.00 -13.58 -15.15
C ASN A 519 -30.13 -14.62 -14.40
N GLU A 520 -30.15 -14.64 -13.07
CA GLU A 520 -29.31 -15.53 -12.22
C GLU A 520 -29.54 -17.02 -12.51
N THR A 521 -30.72 -17.39 -13.00
CA THR A 521 -31.03 -18.77 -13.39
C THR A 521 -30.15 -19.29 -14.53
N ALA A 522 -29.62 -18.40 -15.36
CA ALA A 522 -28.75 -18.77 -16.47
C ALA A 522 -27.28 -18.90 -16.06
N ASN A 523 -26.85 -18.18 -15.01
CA ASN A 523 -25.50 -18.24 -14.47
C ASN A 523 -25.50 -18.04 -12.94
N PRO A 524 -25.71 -19.11 -12.16
CA PRO A 524 -25.70 -19.04 -10.70
C PRO A 524 -24.40 -18.49 -10.09
N MET A 525 -23.26 -18.61 -10.80
CA MET A 525 -21.99 -18.04 -10.33
C MET A 525 -22.06 -16.51 -10.21
N LEU A 526 -22.84 -15.84 -11.05
CA LEU A 526 -23.11 -14.41 -10.91
C LEU A 526 -23.83 -14.10 -9.60
N GLY A 527 -24.81 -14.93 -9.20
CA GLY A 527 -25.50 -14.80 -7.92
C GLY A 527 -24.54 -14.92 -6.74
N ILE A 528 -23.64 -15.92 -6.77
CA ILE A 528 -22.60 -16.12 -5.74
C ILE A 528 -21.70 -14.87 -5.66
N LEU A 529 -21.17 -14.41 -6.80
CA LEU A 529 -20.31 -13.23 -6.88
C LEU A 529 -21.02 -11.97 -6.36
N ALA A 530 -22.27 -11.75 -6.78
CA ALA A 530 -23.07 -10.61 -6.37
C ALA A 530 -23.37 -10.63 -4.86
N ALA A 531 -23.69 -11.80 -4.28
CA ALA A 531 -23.93 -11.93 -2.84
C ALA A 531 -22.69 -11.54 -2.02
N HIS A 532 -21.48 -12.01 -2.40
CA HIS A 532 -20.25 -11.59 -1.73
C HIS A 532 -19.99 -10.09 -1.87
N ALA A 533 -20.24 -9.53 -3.05
CA ALA A 533 -19.99 -8.12 -3.32
C ALA A 533 -20.97 -7.19 -2.58
N LEU A 534 -22.25 -7.59 -2.48
CA LEU A 534 -23.26 -6.93 -1.65
C LEU A 534 -22.89 -6.97 -0.17
N ARG A 535 -22.35 -8.10 0.32
CA ARG A 535 -21.86 -8.23 1.71
C ARG A 535 -20.73 -7.24 2.00
N LEU A 536 -19.73 -7.15 1.11
CA LEU A 536 -18.63 -6.19 1.27
C LEU A 536 -19.15 -4.75 1.26
N HIS A 537 -20.11 -4.44 0.38
CA HIS A 537 -20.73 -3.12 0.36
C HIS A 537 -21.49 -2.79 1.64
N ALA A 538 -22.24 -3.75 2.21
CA ALA A 538 -22.95 -3.57 3.47
C ALA A 538 -22.01 -3.34 4.66
N ALA A 539 -20.79 -3.89 4.61
CA ALA A 539 -19.75 -3.63 5.60
C ALA A 539 -19.19 -2.20 5.50
N SER A 540 -19.07 -1.64 4.29
CA SER A 540 -18.56 -0.28 4.07
C SER A 540 -19.61 0.84 4.23
N ALA A 541 -20.90 0.54 4.11
CA ALA A 541 -21.98 1.52 4.14
C ALA A 541 -23.11 1.12 5.14
N PRO A 542 -22.91 1.29 6.46
CA PRO A 542 -23.85 0.81 7.48
C PRO A 542 -25.24 1.46 7.41
N ASP A 543 -25.35 2.69 6.91
CA ASP A 543 -26.64 3.41 6.83
C ASP A 543 -27.60 2.86 5.76
N HIS A 544 -27.10 2.01 4.84
CA HIS A 544 -27.88 1.44 3.74
C HIS A 544 -28.37 0.00 3.98
N ARG A 545 -28.25 -0.51 5.21
CA ARG A 545 -28.55 -1.92 5.57
C ARG A 545 -29.97 -2.37 5.20
N SER A 546 -30.97 -1.50 5.32
CA SER A 546 -32.38 -1.90 5.22
C SER A 546 -32.80 -2.40 3.83
N SER A 547 -32.30 -1.80 2.75
CA SER A 547 -32.68 -2.20 1.38
C SER A 547 -31.75 -3.26 0.79
N GLY A 548 -30.49 -3.33 1.23
CA GLY A 548 -29.52 -4.32 0.75
C GLY A 548 -29.74 -5.71 1.35
N SER A 549 -30.15 -5.79 2.61
CA SER A 549 -30.31 -7.06 3.34
C SER A 549 -31.33 -7.99 2.68
N PHE A 550 -32.53 -7.49 2.34
CA PHE A 550 -33.59 -8.32 1.74
C PHE A 550 -33.15 -9.01 0.44
N LYS A 551 -32.35 -8.30 -0.39
CA LYS A 551 -31.84 -8.85 -1.65
C LYS A 551 -30.75 -9.88 -1.41
N PHE A 552 -29.86 -9.61 -0.46
CA PHE A 552 -28.82 -10.56 -0.07
C PHE A 552 -29.44 -11.90 0.40
N ASP A 553 -30.46 -11.85 1.25
CA ASP A 553 -31.18 -13.04 1.72
C ASP A 553 -31.87 -13.79 0.57
N ALA A 554 -32.58 -13.07 -0.31
CA ALA A 554 -33.27 -13.68 -1.45
C ALA A 554 -32.31 -14.41 -2.41
N ILE A 555 -31.13 -13.83 -2.68
CA ILE A 555 -30.10 -14.46 -3.51
C ILE A 555 -29.59 -15.74 -2.83
N ILE A 556 -29.30 -15.71 -1.53
CA ILE A 556 -28.81 -16.89 -0.81
C ILE A 556 -29.85 -18.00 -0.78
N ASP A 557 -31.13 -17.68 -0.56
CA ASP A 557 -32.22 -18.66 -0.58
C ASP A 557 -32.45 -19.26 -1.99
N PHE A 558 -32.25 -18.47 -3.05
CA PHE A 558 -32.21 -18.98 -4.41
C PHE A 558 -31.03 -19.91 -4.64
N LEU A 559 -29.81 -19.47 -4.30
CA LEU A 559 -28.59 -20.26 -4.46
C LEU A 559 -28.62 -21.55 -3.65
N GLY A 560 -29.15 -21.53 -2.42
CA GLY A 560 -29.30 -22.72 -1.59
C GLY A 560 -30.22 -23.79 -2.20
N ARG A 561 -31.21 -23.39 -3.02
CA ARG A 561 -32.06 -24.33 -3.77
C ARG A 561 -31.41 -24.84 -5.04
N VAL A 562 -30.58 -24.03 -5.69
CA VAL A 562 -30.01 -24.33 -7.02
C VAL A 562 -28.64 -25.01 -6.94
N LEU A 563 -27.88 -24.71 -5.89
CA LEU A 563 -26.51 -25.13 -5.63
C LEU A 563 -26.33 -25.47 -4.13
N PRO A 564 -27.10 -26.42 -3.57
CA PRO A 564 -27.13 -26.68 -2.12
C PRO A 564 -25.75 -27.01 -1.53
N ASP A 565 -24.92 -27.75 -2.28
CA ASP A 565 -23.63 -28.26 -1.82
C ASP A 565 -22.42 -27.39 -2.23
N HIS A 566 -22.66 -26.26 -2.92
CA HIS A 566 -21.55 -25.43 -3.40
C HIS A 566 -20.87 -24.70 -2.23
N PRO A 567 -19.52 -24.77 -2.09
CA PRO A 567 -18.85 -24.30 -0.88
C PRO A 567 -18.98 -22.78 -0.69
N ASP A 568 -19.01 -21.98 -1.75
CA ASP A 568 -19.29 -20.53 -1.62
C ASP A 568 -20.73 -20.22 -1.16
N VAL A 569 -21.71 -21.05 -1.53
CA VAL A 569 -23.09 -20.89 -1.04
C VAL A 569 -23.17 -21.23 0.44
N ARG A 570 -22.50 -22.32 0.87
CA ARG A 570 -22.35 -22.65 2.28
C ARG A 570 -21.65 -21.54 3.07
N ALA A 571 -20.60 -20.93 2.51
CA ALA A 571 -19.90 -19.80 3.14
C ALA A 571 -20.82 -18.58 3.28
N LEU A 572 -21.66 -18.29 2.27
CA LEU A 572 -22.64 -17.21 2.35
C LEU A 572 -23.73 -17.47 3.40
N ARG A 573 -24.19 -18.72 3.54
CA ARG A 573 -25.11 -19.13 4.62
C ARG A 573 -24.47 -18.97 6.00
N LEU A 574 -23.19 -19.31 6.13
CA LEU A 574 -22.42 -19.07 7.36
C LEU A 574 -22.31 -17.58 7.70
N ALA A 575 -22.24 -16.70 6.71
CA ALA A 575 -22.29 -15.25 6.94
C ALA A 575 -23.66 -14.75 7.42
N ARG A 576 -24.74 -15.55 7.28
CA ARG A 576 -26.06 -15.32 7.89
C ARG A 576 -26.19 -15.98 9.27
N GLU A 577 -25.08 -16.47 9.84
CA GLU A 577 -25.05 -17.21 11.10
C GLU A 577 -25.88 -18.50 11.06
N GLU A 578 -26.11 -19.07 9.86
CA GLU A 578 -26.75 -20.37 9.74
C GLU A 578 -25.81 -21.48 10.24
N ILE A 579 -26.35 -22.40 11.05
CA ILE A 579 -25.63 -23.59 11.49
C ILE A 579 -25.44 -24.52 10.28
N LEU A 580 -24.20 -24.93 10.05
CA LEU A 580 -23.85 -25.88 9.00
C LEU A 580 -23.75 -27.29 9.56
N ASP A 581 -24.32 -28.25 8.86
CA ASP A 581 -24.31 -29.67 9.28
C ASP A 581 -22.95 -30.36 9.04
N THR A 582 -22.10 -29.76 8.19
CA THR A 582 -20.81 -30.34 7.80
C THR A 582 -19.71 -29.28 7.82
N PRO A 583 -18.47 -29.67 8.17
CA PRO A 583 -17.31 -28.79 8.08
C PRO A 583 -16.91 -28.52 6.62
N PHE A 584 -16.08 -27.50 6.41
CA PHE A 584 -15.41 -27.23 5.14
C PHE A 584 -14.15 -28.08 5.00
N TRP A 585 -14.29 -29.25 4.38
CA TRP A 585 -13.15 -30.09 4.01
C TRP A 585 -12.35 -29.49 2.85
N GLU A 586 -13.04 -28.92 1.88
CA GLU A 586 -12.45 -28.22 0.75
C GLU A 586 -12.77 -26.72 0.78
N PRO A 587 -11.83 -25.86 0.35
CA PRO A 587 -12.01 -24.43 0.50
C PRO A 587 -13.01 -23.89 -0.52
N PRO A 588 -13.78 -22.84 -0.17
CA PRO A 588 -14.61 -22.10 -1.13
C PRO A 588 -13.81 -21.66 -2.37
N THR A 589 -14.49 -21.60 -3.52
CA THR A 589 -13.87 -21.23 -4.80
C THR A 589 -13.47 -19.75 -4.79
N LEU A 590 -14.23 -18.90 -4.10
CA LEU A 590 -13.92 -17.48 -3.92
C LEU A 590 -13.11 -17.23 -2.64
N ARG A 591 -12.14 -16.34 -2.76
CA ARG A 591 -11.35 -15.86 -1.61
C ARG A 591 -12.23 -15.19 -0.57
N ALA A 592 -13.25 -14.45 -1.01
CA ALA A 592 -14.23 -13.84 -0.13
C ALA A 592 -15.05 -14.87 0.66
N GLY A 593 -15.31 -16.04 0.08
CA GLY A 593 -15.91 -17.19 0.77
C GLY A 593 -14.95 -17.79 1.79
N LEU A 594 -13.69 -18.02 1.41
CA LEU A 594 -12.67 -18.53 2.33
C LEU A 594 -12.46 -17.60 3.54
N ALA A 595 -12.50 -16.27 3.34
CA ALA A 595 -12.42 -15.30 4.42
C ALA A 595 -13.57 -15.46 5.43
N ILE A 596 -14.81 -15.63 4.96
CA ILE A 596 -15.96 -15.88 5.85
C ILE A 596 -15.77 -17.17 6.65
N VAL A 597 -15.34 -18.24 5.97
CA VAL A 597 -15.11 -19.55 6.61
C VAL A 597 -14.01 -19.44 7.67
N LYS A 598 -12.92 -18.72 7.39
CA LYS A 598 -11.85 -18.44 8.35
C LYS A 598 -12.37 -17.66 9.56
N ASP A 599 -13.08 -16.55 9.33
CA ASP A 599 -13.59 -15.68 10.40
C ASP A 599 -14.58 -16.43 11.31
N ALA A 600 -15.41 -17.30 10.74
CA ALA A 600 -16.33 -18.13 11.49
C ALA A 600 -15.60 -19.26 12.25
N ALA A 601 -14.61 -19.90 11.64
CA ALA A 601 -13.82 -20.96 12.27
C ALA A 601 -12.98 -20.48 13.46
N VAL A 602 -12.69 -19.18 13.52
CA VAL A 602 -12.07 -18.54 14.67
C VAL A 602 -13.01 -18.50 15.89
N ARG A 603 -14.32 -18.37 15.65
CA ARG A 603 -15.33 -18.21 16.72
C ARG A 603 -16.11 -19.48 17.03
N THR A 604 -16.10 -20.45 16.12
CA THR A 604 -16.96 -21.64 16.20
C THR A 604 -16.17 -22.86 15.78
N SER A 605 -16.12 -23.85 16.68
CA SER A 605 -15.56 -25.17 16.41
C SER A 605 -16.42 -25.94 15.41
N GLY A 606 -15.81 -26.89 14.71
CA GLY A 606 -16.45 -27.74 13.70
C GLY A 606 -16.68 -27.06 12.34
N ILE A 607 -16.32 -25.79 12.16
CA ILE A 607 -16.47 -25.11 10.86
C ILE A 607 -15.46 -25.62 9.84
N ILE A 608 -14.19 -25.80 10.21
CA ILE A 608 -13.14 -26.35 9.35
C ILE A 608 -12.69 -27.68 9.92
N GLY A 609 -12.68 -28.74 9.11
CA GLY A 609 -12.21 -30.05 9.54
C GLY A 609 -10.69 -30.04 9.81
N LEU A 610 -10.25 -30.64 10.90
CA LEU A 610 -8.82 -30.84 11.17
C LEU A 610 -8.18 -31.75 10.09
N GLY A 611 -7.01 -31.36 9.60
CA GLY A 611 -6.30 -32.01 8.50
C GLY A 611 -6.91 -31.77 7.12
N SER A 612 -7.97 -30.95 7.04
CA SER A 612 -8.64 -30.65 5.77
C SER A 612 -7.76 -29.83 4.82
N LEU A 613 -8.11 -29.85 3.53
CA LEU A 613 -7.47 -28.98 2.55
C LEU A 613 -7.71 -27.52 2.92
N THR A 614 -8.92 -27.16 3.38
CA THR A 614 -9.26 -25.80 3.83
C THR A 614 -8.32 -25.33 4.94
N GLU A 615 -8.12 -26.13 5.99
CA GLU A 615 -7.23 -25.80 7.10
C GLU A 615 -5.79 -25.56 6.61
N THR A 616 -5.27 -26.50 5.83
CA THR A 616 -3.89 -26.46 5.31
C THR A 616 -3.67 -25.23 4.42
N LEU A 617 -4.71 -24.77 3.73
CA LEU A 617 -4.65 -23.62 2.83
C LEU A 617 -4.56 -22.28 3.54
N LEU A 618 -5.10 -22.14 4.75
CA LEU A 618 -5.28 -20.83 5.38
C LEU A 618 -3.96 -20.05 5.54
N SER A 619 -2.84 -20.77 5.72
CA SER A 619 -1.50 -20.17 5.80
C SER A 619 -0.80 -19.98 4.45
N ALA A 620 -1.30 -20.60 3.37
CA ALA A 620 -0.68 -20.59 2.04
C ALA A 620 -1.52 -19.86 0.97
N ALA A 621 -2.69 -19.35 1.34
CA ALA A 621 -3.62 -18.68 0.45
C ALA A 621 -3.03 -17.37 -0.10
N LEU A 622 -3.20 -17.16 -1.41
CA LEU A 622 -2.80 -15.96 -2.13
C LEU A 622 -3.95 -14.95 -2.18
N ASP A 623 -3.61 -13.68 -2.00
CA ASP A 623 -4.56 -12.56 -1.92
C ASP A 623 -4.71 -11.76 -3.22
N ASN A 624 -3.96 -12.10 -4.26
CA ASN A 624 -3.91 -11.31 -5.50
C ASN A 624 -5.03 -11.63 -6.51
N SER A 625 -6.05 -12.42 -6.14
CA SER A 625 -7.14 -12.90 -7.01
C SER A 625 -8.50 -12.82 -6.30
N ALA A 626 -9.60 -12.78 -7.06
CA ALA A 626 -10.95 -12.98 -6.51
C ALA A 626 -11.15 -14.41 -5.99
N TRP A 627 -10.38 -15.33 -6.54
CA TRP A 627 -10.53 -16.76 -6.38
C TRP A 627 -9.50 -17.34 -5.42
N THR A 628 -9.89 -18.38 -4.70
CA THR A 628 -9.04 -19.11 -3.76
C THR A 628 -7.92 -19.83 -4.50
N SER A 629 -6.69 -19.46 -4.19
CA SER A 629 -5.49 -20.02 -4.79
C SER A 629 -4.33 -20.02 -3.81
N TRP A 630 -3.36 -20.90 -3.99
CA TRP A 630 -2.23 -21.08 -3.07
C TRP A 630 -0.98 -21.55 -3.82
N HIS A 631 0.17 -21.44 -3.17
CA HIS A 631 1.43 -22.08 -3.62
C HIS A 631 1.49 -23.55 -3.17
N GLN A 632 2.55 -24.26 -3.53
CA GLN A 632 2.77 -25.62 -3.06
C GLN A 632 2.67 -25.70 -1.53
N LEU A 633 1.84 -26.62 -1.04
CA LEU A 633 1.67 -26.85 0.39
C LEU A 633 2.90 -27.63 0.91
N ALA A 634 3.43 -27.23 2.06
CA ALA A 634 4.54 -27.93 2.71
C ALA A 634 4.15 -29.34 3.18
N GLN A 635 2.86 -29.56 3.45
CA GLN A 635 2.29 -30.83 3.86
C GLN A 635 1.14 -31.18 2.92
N ALA A 636 1.11 -32.42 2.45
CA ALA A 636 -0.06 -32.94 1.77
C ALA A 636 -1.23 -32.98 2.77
N PRO A 637 -2.46 -32.60 2.37
CA PRO A 637 -3.64 -32.78 3.21
C PRO A 637 -3.70 -34.24 3.69
N ARG A 638 -4.02 -34.46 4.97
CA ARG A 638 -4.17 -35.83 5.46
C ARG A 638 -5.31 -36.48 4.68
N GLN A 639 -5.01 -37.60 4.02
CA GLN A 639 -6.01 -38.35 3.28
C GLN A 639 -7.18 -38.67 4.20
N MET A 640 -8.40 -38.55 3.67
CA MET A 640 -9.60 -39.15 4.24
C MET A 640 -9.47 -40.69 4.20
N LEU A 641 -8.61 -41.24 5.05
CA LEU A 641 -8.63 -42.65 5.45
C LEU A 641 -9.56 -42.76 6.65
N GLY A 642 -10.83 -42.39 6.43
CA GLY A 642 -11.92 -42.69 7.34
C GLY A 642 -12.94 -43.50 6.56
N ASP A 643 -13.32 -44.66 7.10
CA ASP A 643 -14.24 -45.66 6.58
C ASP A 643 -15.68 -45.16 6.29
N SER A 644 -15.84 -44.02 5.61
CA SER A 644 -17.12 -43.52 5.10
C SER A 644 -17.49 -44.23 3.78
N THR A 645 -17.34 -45.56 3.73
CA THR A 645 -17.90 -46.41 2.66
C THR A 645 -19.31 -46.91 2.99
N ALA A 646 -19.91 -46.52 4.11
CA ALA A 646 -21.33 -46.69 4.34
C ALA A 646 -22.12 -45.56 3.64
N ALA A 647 -22.42 -45.79 2.36
CA ALA A 647 -23.31 -45.02 1.47
C ALA A 647 -22.65 -43.99 0.52
N SER A 648 -21.82 -44.43 -0.43
CA SER A 648 -22.01 -44.05 -1.85
C SER A 648 -21.10 -44.83 -2.81
N SER A 649 -21.73 -45.49 -3.79
CA SER A 649 -21.16 -46.09 -5.01
C SER A 649 -20.10 -47.19 -4.91
N THR A 650 -20.54 -48.42 -5.21
CA THR A 650 -19.70 -49.58 -5.51
C THR A 650 -19.06 -49.41 -6.90
N ILE A 651 -17.74 -49.25 -6.98
CA ILE A 651 -16.99 -49.41 -8.23
C ILE A 651 -16.61 -50.89 -8.37
N PRO A 652 -16.97 -51.59 -9.45
CA PRO A 652 -16.47 -52.95 -9.68
C PRO A 652 -15.00 -52.89 -10.09
N ALA A 653 -14.12 -53.48 -9.29
CA ALA A 653 -12.72 -53.68 -9.61
C ALA A 653 -12.59 -54.61 -10.83
N PHE A 654 -12.11 -54.06 -11.94
CA PHE A 654 -11.78 -54.81 -13.15
C PHE A 654 -10.40 -55.44 -12.96
N MET A 655 -10.37 -56.74 -12.58
CA MET A 655 -9.15 -57.54 -12.65
C MET A 655 -8.85 -57.91 -14.10
N GLY A 656 -7.88 -57.23 -14.70
CA GLY A 656 -7.19 -57.67 -15.91
C GLY A 656 -5.73 -57.95 -15.56
N GLY A 657 -5.39 -59.23 -15.40
CA GLY A 657 -4.04 -59.67 -15.08
C GLY A 657 -3.05 -59.42 -16.23
N ASN A 658 -1.82 -59.11 -15.86
CA ASN A 658 -0.66 -59.41 -16.70
C ASN A 658 0.53 -59.75 -15.81
N GLN A 659 0.81 -61.05 -15.70
CA GLN A 659 2.05 -61.59 -15.13
C GLN A 659 3.10 -61.63 -16.25
N GLY A 660 4.33 -61.24 -15.93
CA GLY A 660 5.51 -61.62 -16.71
C GLY A 660 6.52 -60.48 -16.84
N GLY A 661 7.62 -60.56 -16.11
CA GLY A 661 8.72 -59.62 -16.25
C GLY A 661 9.71 -59.68 -15.10
N ASP A 662 10.44 -60.80 -15.04
CA ASP A 662 11.65 -61.01 -14.26
C ASP A 662 12.68 -59.93 -14.63
N ASP A 663 13.12 -59.10 -13.68
CA ASP A 663 14.41 -58.44 -13.80
C ASP A 663 15.07 -58.20 -12.44
N ARG A 664 16.22 -58.86 -12.29
CA ARG A 664 17.13 -58.82 -11.15
C ARG A 664 18.07 -57.65 -11.34
N LEU A 665 18.07 -56.66 -10.45
CA LEU A 665 19.27 -55.84 -10.21
C LEU A 665 19.43 -55.49 -8.73
N VAL A 666 20.44 -56.13 -8.15
CA VAL A 666 21.49 -55.61 -7.25
C VAL A 666 21.05 -54.78 -6.04
N ARG A 667 21.25 -55.40 -4.88
CA ARG A 667 21.43 -54.77 -3.57
C ARG A 667 22.67 -53.87 -3.60
N ASP A 668 22.50 -52.62 -3.19
CA ASP A 668 23.54 -51.85 -2.49
C ASP A 668 23.00 -51.49 -1.11
N ASP A 669 23.74 -51.90 -0.08
CA ASP A 669 23.49 -51.55 1.32
C ASP A 669 23.71 -50.04 1.55
N PRO A 670 22.80 -49.30 2.21
CA PRO A 670 23.12 -47.96 2.67
C PRO A 670 23.88 -48.04 4.00
N LEU A 671 25.07 -47.41 4.01
CA LEU A 671 25.84 -47.11 5.21
C LEU A 671 24.99 -46.32 6.22
N PRO A 672 25.10 -46.57 7.53
CA PRO A 672 24.37 -45.80 8.53
C PRO A 672 25.05 -44.44 8.70
N LEU A 673 24.51 -43.41 8.05
CA LEU A 673 24.74 -42.03 8.46
C LEU A 673 24.08 -41.86 9.84
N ARG A 674 24.91 -41.84 10.89
CA ARG A 674 24.51 -41.30 12.20
C ARG A 674 24.24 -39.81 11.99
N HIS A 675 23.00 -39.48 11.67
CA HIS A 675 22.47 -38.17 12.03
C HIS A 675 22.36 -38.17 13.55
N ASP A 676 23.11 -37.29 14.21
CA ASP A 676 22.78 -36.90 15.57
C ASP A 676 21.30 -36.49 15.53
N ALA A 677 20.44 -37.26 16.20
CA ALA A 677 19.00 -37.05 16.13
C ALA A 677 18.73 -35.64 16.62
N GLU A 678 18.25 -34.76 15.73
CA GLU A 678 17.76 -33.46 16.15
C GLU A 678 16.72 -33.71 17.26
N PRO A 679 16.80 -32.96 18.37
CA PRO A 679 15.87 -33.13 19.47
C PRO A 679 14.44 -33.00 18.94
N ASP A 680 13.54 -33.82 19.51
CA ASP A 680 12.13 -33.83 19.14
C ASP A 680 11.58 -32.38 19.09
N PRO A 681 10.97 -31.93 17.98
CA PRO A 681 10.40 -30.58 17.88
C PRO A 681 9.44 -30.24 19.03
N VAL A 682 8.81 -31.23 19.65
CA VAL A 682 7.99 -31.05 20.86
C VAL A 682 8.84 -30.68 22.06
N GLN A 683 9.97 -31.35 22.29
CA GLN A 683 10.88 -31.01 23.40
C GLN A 683 11.46 -29.60 23.24
N LYS A 684 11.82 -29.21 22.02
CA LYS A 684 12.27 -27.85 21.73
C LYS A 684 11.18 -26.80 22.02
N THR A 685 9.93 -27.15 21.74
CA THR A 685 8.76 -26.31 22.02
C THR A 685 8.52 -26.16 23.53
N VAL A 686 8.55 -27.27 24.28
CA VAL A 686 8.41 -27.25 25.75
C VAL A 686 9.53 -26.42 26.38
N GLY A 687 10.79 -26.58 25.95
CA GLY A 687 11.90 -25.74 26.44
C GLY A 687 11.71 -24.26 26.10
N THR A 688 11.07 -23.93 24.97
CA THR A 688 10.73 -22.53 24.62
C THR A 688 9.67 -21.96 25.56
N LEU A 689 8.65 -22.75 25.93
CA LEU A 689 7.62 -22.35 26.89
C LEU A 689 8.15 -22.19 28.32
N GLU A 690 9.01 -23.10 28.75
CA GLU A 690 9.71 -23.01 30.04
C GLU A 690 10.52 -21.71 30.11
N ASN A 691 11.26 -21.37 29.05
CA ASN A 691 12.01 -20.12 28.96
C ASN A 691 11.11 -18.88 28.93
N LEU A 692 9.99 -18.91 28.19
CA LEU A 692 9.02 -17.80 28.14
C LEU A 692 8.38 -17.52 29.50
N SER A 693 8.00 -18.58 30.22
CA SER A 693 7.43 -18.47 31.57
C SER A 693 8.45 -17.87 32.55
N LEU A 694 9.70 -18.30 32.44
CA LEU A 694 10.79 -17.78 33.24
C LEU A 694 11.03 -16.28 33.01
N LEU A 695 10.98 -15.83 31.75
CA LEU A 695 11.11 -14.40 31.43
C LEU A 695 9.98 -13.55 32.01
N GLN A 696 8.76 -14.08 32.03
CA GLN A 696 7.62 -13.36 32.56
C GLN A 696 7.73 -13.16 34.08
N GLU A 697 8.13 -14.21 34.81
CA GLU A 697 8.41 -14.09 36.24
C GLU A 697 9.57 -13.13 36.52
N VAL A 698 10.67 -13.28 35.77
CA VAL A 698 11.83 -12.39 35.89
C VAL A 698 11.44 -10.93 35.68
N ARG A 699 10.59 -10.64 34.69
CA ARG A 699 10.14 -9.28 34.42
C ARG A 699 9.22 -8.73 35.50
N THR A 700 8.29 -9.54 36.00
CA THR A 700 7.45 -9.16 37.14
C THR A 700 8.32 -8.71 38.32
N ILE A 701 9.46 -9.38 38.51
CA ILE A 701 10.39 -9.03 39.58
C ILE A 701 11.23 -7.81 39.21
N ILE A 702 11.70 -7.65 37.97
CA ILE A 702 12.43 -6.45 37.51
C ILE A 702 11.56 -5.19 37.68
N ASP A 703 10.29 -5.27 37.30
CA ASP A 703 9.37 -4.13 37.31
C ASP A 703 8.94 -3.76 38.75
N GLN A 704 8.95 -4.73 39.67
CA GLN A 704 8.57 -4.53 41.08
C GLN A 704 9.77 -4.26 42.01
N ALA A 705 11.00 -4.54 41.59
CA ALA A 705 12.18 -4.47 42.45
C ALA A 705 13.33 -3.69 41.80
N ASP A 706 13.88 -2.72 42.53
CA ASP A 706 15.09 -1.98 42.15
C ASP A 706 16.31 -2.91 41.91
N ALA A 707 16.31 -4.09 42.56
CA ALA A 707 17.30 -5.14 42.38
C ALA A 707 16.66 -6.54 42.43
N LEU A 708 17.06 -7.40 41.51
CA LEU A 708 16.73 -8.82 41.57
C LEU A 708 17.36 -9.48 42.82
N PRO A 709 16.69 -10.48 43.42
CA PRO A 709 17.30 -11.28 44.47
C PRO A 709 18.52 -12.06 43.91
N VAL A 710 19.45 -12.43 44.79
CA VAL A 710 20.63 -13.23 44.44
C VAL A 710 20.23 -14.62 43.94
N GLN A 711 19.16 -15.17 44.51
CA GLN A 711 18.60 -16.47 44.15
C GLN A 711 17.11 -16.32 43.88
N LEU A 712 16.65 -16.94 42.80
CA LEU A 712 15.27 -16.97 42.40
C LEU A 712 14.84 -18.42 42.18
N ARG A 713 13.81 -18.85 42.91
CA ARG A 713 13.27 -20.20 42.79
C ARG A 713 12.10 -20.17 41.84
N ILE A 714 12.27 -20.83 40.69
CA ILE A 714 11.25 -20.93 39.65
C ILE A 714 11.01 -22.41 39.38
N ASP A 715 9.74 -22.80 39.26
CA ASP A 715 9.37 -24.10 38.72
C ASP A 715 8.89 -23.90 37.28
N PRO A 716 9.80 -23.89 36.28
CA PRO A 716 9.47 -23.46 34.92
C PRO A 716 8.43 -24.35 34.26
N ARG A 717 8.32 -25.61 34.69
CA ARG A 717 7.27 -26.53 34.21
C ARG A 717 5.92 -26.18 34.78
N LYS A 718 5.86 -25.86 36.07
CA LYS A 718 4.63 -25.39 36.68
C LYS A 718 4.17 -24.08 36.05
N SER A 719 5.08 -23.13 35.85
CA SER A 719 4.75 -21.85 35.22
C SER A 719 4.31 -22.02 33.76
N ALA A 720 5.00 -22.88 32.97
CA ALA A 720 4.58 -23.20 31.60
C ALA A 720 3.20 -23.87 31.55
N ARG A 721 2.93 -24.79 32.48
CA ARG A 721 1.60 -25.41 32.63
C ARG A 721 0.54 -24.39 33.00
N ASP A 722 0.81 -23.56 34.01
CA ASP A 722 -0.11 -22.51 34.46
C ASP A 722 -0.43 -21.54 33.31
N LEU A 723 0.53 -21.23 32.42
CA LEU A 723 0.30 -20.44 31.21
C LEU A 723 -0.60 -21.15 30.18
N ILE A 724 -0.35 -22.43 29.91
CA ILE A 724 -1.17 -23.19 28.97
C ILE A 724 -2.59 -23.37 29.52
N ASP A 725 -2.72 -23.65 30.82
CA ASP A 725 -4.00 -23.87 31.49
C ASP A 725 -4.81 -22.57 31.64
N ALA A 726 -4.14 -21.42 31.74
CA ALA A 726 -4.79 -20.11 31.72
C ALA A 726 -5.25 -19.68 30.32
N ALA A 727 -4.65 -20.22 29.26
CA ALA A 727 -4.94 -19.84 27.90
C ALA A 727 -6.33 -20.32 27.45
N GLN A 728 -7.19 -19.39 27.06
CA GLN A 728 -8.50 -19.71 26.48
C GLN A 728 -8.35 -19.96 24.97
N PRO A 729 -8.73 -21.15 24.45
CA PRO A 729 -8.61 -21.46 23.03
C PRO A 729 -9.30 -20.43 22.12
N GLU A 730 -10.42 -19.87 22.54
CA GLU A 730 -11.19 -18.86 21.81
C GLU A 730 -10.41 -17.57 21.64
N ALA A 731 -9.82 -17.07 22.73
CA ALA A 731 -9.03 -15.84 22.70
C ALA A 731 -7.74 -16.01 21.87
N LEU A 732 -7.11 -17.18 21.95
CA LEU A 732 -5.96 -17.50 21.10
C LEU A 732 -6.36 -17.68 19.64
N SER A 733 -7.51 -18.29 19.36
CA SER A 733 -8.02 -18.42 18.01
C SER A 733 -8.32 -17.06 17.39
N GLU A 734 -8.92 -16.15 18.15
CA GLU A 734 -9.18 -14.77 17.73
C GLU A 734 -7.89 -13.99 17.46
N ALA A 735 -6.92 -14.07 18.38
CA ALA A 735 -5.65 -13.37 18.24
C ALA A 735 -4.79 -13.94 17.09
N THR A 736 -4.68 -15.26 17.02
CA THR A 736 -3.92 -15.96 15.97
C THR A 736 -4.61 -15.88 14.60
N GLY A 737 -5.94 -15.76 14.55
CA GLY A 737 -6.74 -16.00 13.34
C GLY A 737 -6.66 -17.44 12.82
N LEU A 738 -6.20 -18.40 13.63
CA LEU A 738 -6.22 -19.84 13.34
C LEU A 738 -7.58 -20.45 13.73
N PRO A 739 -8.03 -21.53 13.09
CA PRO A 739 -9.28 -22.20 13.47
C PRO A 739 -9.28 -22.66 14.94
N LEU A 740 -10.41 -22.49 15.63
CA LEU A 740 -10.56 -22.80 17.06
C LEU A 740 -10.23 -24.26 17.38
N ASP A 741 -10.64 -25.20 16.53
CA ASP A 741 -10.31 -26.62 16.70
C ASP A 741 -8.81 -26.86 16.63
N ARG A 742 -8.12 -26.14 15.74
CA ARG A 742 -6.67 -26.26 15.57
C ARG A 742 -5.93 -25.76 16.81
N VAL A 743 -6.32 -24.58 17.30
CA VAL A 743 -5.80 -24.00 18.54
C VAL A 743 -6.06 -24.94 19.71
N SER A 744 -7.28 -25.46 19.83
CA SER A 744 -7.67 -26.39 20.90
C SER A 744 -6.88 -27.71 20.85
N GLN A 745 -6.60 -28.24 19.66
CA GLN A 745 -5.81 -29.45 19.48
C GLN A 745 -4.33 -29.22 19.82
N GLU A 746 -3.78 -28.08 19.40
CA GLU A 746 -2.39 -27.74 19.68
C GLU A 746 -2.18 -27.45 21.17
N LEU A 747 -3.09 -26.74 21.84
CA LEU A 747 -3.07 -26.56 23.30
C LEU A 747 -3.10 -27.90 24.05
N ARG A 748 -4.00 -28.81 23.66
CA ARG A 748 -4.05 -30.16 24.26
C ARG A 748 -2.76 -30.94 24.03
N SER A 749 -2.16 -30.82 22.85
CA SER A 749 -0.85 -31.43 22.57
C SER A 749 0.26 -30.84 23.46
N LEU A 750 0.24 -29.53 23.70
CA LEU A 750 1.19 -28.87 24.60
C LEU A 750 0.97 -29.25 26.08
N GLN A 751 -0.28 -29.40 26.52
CA GLN A 751 -0.62 -29.92 27.84
C GLN A 751 -0.09 -31.35 28.03
N ALA A 752 -0.35 -32.24 27.06
CA ALA A 752 0.16 -33.61 27.11
C ALA A 752 1.69 -33.67 27.15
N ALA A 753 2.38 -32.83 26.38
CA ALA A 753 3.83 -32.74 26.36
C ALA A 753 4.41 -32.22 27.69
N THR A 754 3.78 -31.20 28.29
CA THR A 754 4.21 -30.66 29.59
C THR A 754 3.93 -31.61 30.76
N ASP A 755 2.93 -32.48 30.64
CA ASP A 755 2.67 -33.59 31.55
C ASP A 755 3.69 -34.74 31.43
N GLY A 756 4.60 -34.70 30.46
CA GLY A 756 5.57 -35.76 30.22
C GLY A 756 4.99 -37.01 29.56
N ASN A 757 3.80 -36.91 28.96
CA ASN A 757 3.22 -37.99 28.16
C ASN A 757 3.84 -37.97 26.75
N GLU A 758 4.17 -39.14 26.19
CA GLU A 758 4.62 -39.25 24.79
C GLU A 758 3.53 -38.68 23.85
N THR A 759 3.86 -37.59 23.17
CA THR A 759 3.01 -37.01 22.13
C THR A 759 3.28 -37.69 20.80
N ASP A 760 2.24 -38.03 20.05
CA ASP A 760 2.38 -38.53 18.68
C ASP A 760 2.98 -37.43 17.77
N PRO A 761 4.22 -37.60 17.27
CA PRO A 761 4.90 -36.58 16.47
C PRO A 761 4.20 -36.32 15.13
N ALA A 762 3.28 -37.17 14.70
CA ALA A 762 2.52 -36.93 13.48
C ALA A 762 1.55 -35.74 13.63
N LEU A 763 1.12 -35.38 14.84
CA LEU A 763 0.05 -34.41 15.10
C LEU A 763 0.51 -32.93 15.10
N THR A 764 1.81 -32.66 15.00
CA THR A 764 2.37 -31.33 15.24
C THR A 764 2.77 -30.62 13.93
N SER A 765 2.05 -29.54 13.60
CA SER A 765 2.48 -28.60 12.55
C SER A 765 3.47 -27.63 13.15
N VAL A 766 4.71 -27.65 12.67
CA VAL A 766 5.79 -26.75 13.14
C VAL A 766 5.43 -25.28 12.96
N VAL A 767 4.65 -24.94 11.92
CA VAL A 767 4.25 -23.55 11.62
C VAL A 767 3.10 -23.10 12.53
N GLY A 768 2.11 -23.96 12.76
CA GLY A 768 0.98 -23.68 13.66
C GLY A 768 1.46 -23.46 15.09
N GLN A 769 2.33 -24.36 15.58
CA GLN A 769 2.90 -24.27 16.92
C GLN A 769 3.67 -22.97 17.15
N LYS A 770 4.55 -22.55 16.23
CA LYS A 770 5.30 -21.29 16.42
C LYS A 770 4.38 -20.09 16.57
N ARG A 771 3.33 -20.01 15.74
CA ARG A 771 2.34 -18.93 15.81
C ARG A 771 1.53 -18.99 17.10
N LEU A 772 1.05 -20.18 17.48
CA LEU A 772 0.33 -20.39 18.72
C LEU A 772 1.18 -20.06 19.95
N LEU A 773 2.46 -20.46 19.97
CA LEU A 773 3.38 -20.15 21.06
C LEU A 773 3.62 -18.65 21.20
N GLY A 774 3.79 -17.95 20.07
CA GLY A 774 3.89 -16.49 20.07
C GLY A 774 2.63 -15.81 20.62
N GLU A 775 1.46 -16.35 20.28
CA GLU A 775 0.16 -15.83 20.72
C GLU A 775 -0.15 -16.20 22.16
N LEU A 776 0.27 -17.37 22.62
CA LEU A 776 0.16 -17.81 24.00
C LEU A 776 1.07 -16.97 24.90
N ALA A 777 2.29 -16.69 24.44
CA ALA A 777 3.14 -15.70 25.08
C ALA A 777 2.45 -14.33 25.12
N ARG A 778 1.88 -13.87 24.00
CA ARG A 778 1.19 -12.57 23.94
C ARG A 778 -0.06 -12.49 24.81
N HIS A 779 -0.92 -13.49 24.82
CA HIS A 779 -2.13 -13.52 25.65
C HIS A 779 -1.77 -13.56 27.14
N SER A 780 -0.66 -14.22 27.49
CA SER A 780 -0.11 -14.14 28.84
C SER A 780 0.39 -12.74 29.19
N LEU A 781 1.02 -12.04 28.24
CA LEU A 781 1.58 -10.70 28.43
C LEU A 781 0.52 -9.57 28.33
N ALA A 782 -0.56 -9.74 27.56
CA ALA A 782 -1.56 -8.70 27.30
C ALA A 782 -2.52 -8.45 28.49
N ASN A 783 -2.55 -9.36 29.46
CA ASN A 783 -3.24 -9.13 30.73
C ASN A 783 -2.48 -8.18 31.68
N ASP A 784 -1.35 -7.59 31.24
CA ASP A 784 -0.58 -6.61 32.00
C ASP A 784 -0.13 -5.42 31.10
N ALA A 785 -0.53 -4.20 31.45
CA ALA A 785 -0.53 -3.02 30.55
C ALA A 785 0.85 -2.41 30.22
N THR A 786 1.96 -3.02 30.65
CA THR A 786 3.34 -2.50 30.53
C THR A 786 4.24 -3.31 29.57
N LEU A 787 3.71 -4.33 28.87
CA LEU A 787 4.50 -5.45 28.33
C LEU A 787 4.80 -5.49 26.81
N SER A 788 4.89 -4.37 26.09
CA SER A 788 5.02 -4.40 24.61
C SER A 788 6.37 -4.85 24.02
N SER A 789 7.47 -4.90 24.80
CA SER A 789 8.84 -5.07 24.26
C SER A 789 9.36 -6.48 24.01
N LEU A 790 8.76 -7.52 24.57
CA LEU A 790 9.22 -8.89 24.31
C LEU A 790 8.43 -9.59 23.18
N ALA A 791 7.21 -9.15 22.91
CA ALA A 791 6.34 -9.69 21.85
C ALA A 791 6.96 -9.55 20.45
N ALA A 792 7.80 -8.54 20.26
CA ALA A 792 8.72 -8.29 19.16
C ALA A 792 9.44 -9.50 18.58
N SER A 793 10.03 -10.32 19.45
CA SER A 793 10.89 -11.45 19.06
C SER A 793 10.11 -12.68 18.58
N VAL A 794 8.79 -12.71 18.81
CA VAL A 794 7.87 -13.81 18.41
C VAL A 794 6.65 -13.30 17.60
N GLY A 795 6.69 -12.04 17.14
CA GLY A 795 5.71 -11.38 16.27
C GLY A 795 4.44 -10.86 16.98
N GLY A 796 4.22 -9.53 17.04
CA GLY A 796 3.06 -8.82 17.66
C GLY A 796 2.36 -7.77 16.76
N PRO A 797 1.19 -7.18 17.15
CA PRO A 797 1.12 -5.81 17.79
C PRO A 797 -0.14 -5.52 18.70
N PRO A 798 -0.40 -4.29 19.26
CA PRO A 798 0.46 -3.14 19.61
C PRO A 798 0.36 -2.66 21.10
N SER A 799 1.49 -2.20 21.66
CA SER A 799 1.57 -0.79 22.09
C SER A 799 1.76 0.06 20.84
N ASP A 800 1.18 1.26 20.80
CA ASP A 800 1.38 2.20 19.68
C ASP A 800 2.86 2.62 19.51
N ALA A 801 3.71 2.37 20.50
CA ALA A 801 5.15 2.60 20.43
C ALA A 801 5.89 1.26 20.28
N PRO A 802 6.69 1.09 19.22
CA PRO A 802 7.56 -0.07 19.06
C PRO A 802 8.72 0.00 20.05
N THR A 803 9.39 -1.12 20.24
CA THR A 803 10.37 -1.24 21.33
C THR A 803 11.78 -0.99 20.82
N ILE A 804 12.75 -0.76 21.72
CA ILE A 804 14.12 -0.40 21.31
C ILE A 804 14.70 -1.47 20.38
N ASP A 805 14.47 -2.75 20.70
CA ASP A 805 14.93 -3.88 19.91
C ASP A 805 14.18 -4.03 18.58
N GLU A 806 12.85 -3.88 18.55
CA GLU A 806 12.09 -3.87 17.28
C GLU A 806 12.59 -2.79 16.34
N THR A 807 12.74 -1.58 16.88
CA THR A 807 13.18 -0.40 16.14
C THR A 807 14.60 -0.60 15.62
N ALA A 808 15.51 -1.08 16.47
CA ALA A 808 16.88 -1.39 16.07
C ALA A 808 16.96 -2.52 15.03
N SER A 809 16.18 -3.59 15.17
CA SER A 809 16.10 -4.68 14.20
C SER A 809 15.56 -4.22 12.85
N ARG A 810 14.53 -3.37 12.84
CA ARG A 810 14.00 -2.75 11.60
C ARG A 810 15.06 -1.87 10.93
N LEU A 811 15.76 -1.04 11.70
CA LEU A 811 16.86 -0.22 11.19
C LEU A 811 17.98 -1.06 10.57
N LEU A 812 18.38 -2.15 11.23
CA LEU A 812 19.40 -3.07 10.72
C LEU A 812 18.94 -3.82 9.46
N ALA A 813 17.69 -4.29 9.43
CA ALA A 813 17.12 -4.95 8.25
C ALA A 813 17.11 -4.00 7.04
N GLU A 814 16.68 -2.76 7.25
CA GLU A 814 16.66 -1.73 6.23
C GLU A 814 18.09 -1.35 5.79
N ALA A 815 19.03 -1.19 6.73
CA ALA A 815 20.44 -0.95 6.42
C ALA A 815 21.05 -2.07 5.56
N ASN A 816 20.79 -3.33 5.91
CA ASN A 816 21.25 -4.48 5.12
C ASN A 816 20.67 -4.48 3.71
N ARG A 817 19.38 -4.15 3.57
CA ARG A 817 18.72 -4.03 2.26
C ARG A 817 19.35 -2.93 1.40
N LEU A 818 19.62 -1.76 1.99
CA LEU A 818 20.31 -0.66 1.32
C LEU A 818 21.75 -1.04 0.93
N ALA A 819 22.48 -1.75 1.80
CA ALA A 819 23.83 -2.22 1.50
C ALA A 819 23.87 -3.21 0.33
N VAL A 820 22.97 -4.19 0.30
CA VAL A 820 22.85 -5.15 -0.81
C VAL A 820 22.48 -4.42 -2.10
N THR A 821 21.56 -3.45 -2.03
CA THR A 821 21.17 -2.65 -3.20
C THR A 821 22.35 -1.83 -3.72
N ALA A 822 23.10 -1.18 -2.83
CA ALA A 822 24.30 -0.40 -3.16
C ALA A 822 25.41 -1.24 -3.83
N GLN A 823 25.51 -2.52 -3.46
CA GLN A 823 26.49 -3.47 -4.02
C GLN A 823 26.03 -4.12 -5.33
N SER A 824 24.76 -3.97 -5.72
CA SER A 824 24.27 -4.53 -6.99
C SER A 824 25.03 -3.94 -8.18
N PRO A 825 25.32 -4.71 -9.24
CA PRO A 825 26.07 -4.22 -10.41
C PRO A 825 25.46 -2.97 -11.03
N ASP A 826 24.13 -2.88 -10.99
CA ASP A 826 23.35 -1.77 -11.54
C ASP A 826 23.57 -0.46 -10.77
N HIS A 827 23.82 -0.53 -9.46
CA HIS A 827 23.98 0.66 -8.60
C HIS A 827 25.43 0.94 -8.21
N ALA A 828 26.31 -0.07 -8.22
CA ALA A 828 27.70 0.05 -7.77
C ALA A 828 28.53 1.06 -8.60
N GLN A 829 28.15 1.28 -9.86
CA GLN A 829 28.83 2.23 -10.76
C GLN A 829 28.16 3.60 -10.85
N THR A 830 27.02 3.76 -10.17
CA THR A 830 26.23 4.99 -10.20
C THR A 830 26.59 5.89 -9.02
N PRO A 831 26.34 7.21 -9.09
CA PRO A 831 26.46 8.10 -7.94
C PRO A 831 25.45 7.76 -6.82
N GLU A 832 24.45 6.91 -7.09
CA GLU A 832 23.49 6.43 -6.11
C GLU A 832 24.06 5.37 -5.17
N GLY A 833 24.95 4.49 -5.65
CA GLY A 833 25.57 3.43 -4.86
C GLY A 833 26.24 3.94 -3.56
N PRO A 834 27.13 4.95 -3.63
CA PRO A 834 27.74 5.54 -2.44
C PRO A 834 26.75 6.15 -1.45
N ALA A 835 25.67 6.78 -1.93
CA ALA A 835 24.66 7.39 -1.06
C ALA A 835 23.83 6.33 -0.32
N LEU A 836 23.50 5.22 -0.98
CA LEU A 836 22.82 4.08 -0.34
C LEU A 836 23.73 3.39 0.69
N ALA A 837 25.04 3.31 0.42
CA ALA A 837 26.02 2.79 1.37
C ALA A 837 26.17 3.69 2.62
N GLU A 838 26.25 5.01 2.44
CA GLU A 838 26.30 5.99 3.53
C GLU A 838 25.01 5.96 4.38
N ALA A 839 23.85 5.86 3.74
CA ALA A 839 22.56 5.70 4.41
C ALA A 839 22.54 4.41 5.25
N SER A 840 22.97 3.28 4.68
CA SER A 840 23.10 2.01 5.41
C SER A 840 23.98 2.18 6.66
N GLU A 841 25.14 2.81 6.53
CA GLU A 841 26.07 3.00 7.66
C GLU A 841 25.46 3.88 8.76
N SER A 842 24.76 4.96 8.37
CA SER A 842 24.08 5.85 9.29
C SER A 842 22.96 5.14 10.07
N LEU A 843 22.21 4.26 9.42
CA LEU A 843 21.17 3.45 10.07
C LEU A 843 21.77 2.40 11.02
N ARG A 844 22.90 1.78 10.65
CA ARG A 844 23.64 0.87 11.55
C ARG A 844 24.13 1.60 12.80
N LYS A 845 24.66 2.82 12.65
CA LYS A 845 25.06 3.68 13.78
C LYS A 845 23.86 4.04 14.66
N SER A 846 22.74 4.40 14.05
CA SER A 846 21.48 4.75 14.75
C SER A 846 20.94 3.54 15.55
N ALA A 847 20.94 2.36 14.94
CA ALA A 847 20.58 1.11 15.62
C ALA A 847 21.52 0.79 16.78
N ALA A 848 22.84 1.00 16.60
CA ALA A 848 23.82 0.82 17.66
C ALA A 848 23.59 1.81 18.83
N ASN A 849 23.25 3.07 18.56
CA ASN A 849 22.94 4.05 19.62
C ASN A 849 21.69 3.66 20.40
N LEU A 850 20.62 3.23 19.72
CA LEU A 850 19.42 2.70 20.38
C LEU A 850 19.74 1.48 21.25
N LEU A 851 20.52 0.52 20.74
CA LEU A 851 20.90 -0.64 21.52
C LEU A 851 21.79 -0.26 22.72
N LYS A 852 22.57 0.82 22.67
CA LYS A 852 23.32 1.33 23.84
C LYS A 852 22.44 1.85 24.97
N SER A 853 21.18 2.18 24.75
CA SER A 853 20.23 2.52 25.82
C SER A 853 19.41 1.32 26.29
N ALA A 854 19.39 0.22 25.55
CA ALA A 854 18.63 -0.98 25.91
C ALA A 854 19.21 -1.73 27.11
N ASP A 855 18.34 -2.30 27.93
CA ASP A 855 18.69 -3.34 28.89
C ASP A 855 18.80 -4.69 28.18
N PHE A 856 19.86 -5.43 28.49
CA PHE A 856 20.06 -6.76 27.93
C PHE A 856 19.70 -7.82 28.95
N VAL A 857 18.92 -8.81 28.52
CA VAL A 857 18.54 -9.94 29.35
C VAL A 857 18.97 -11.21 28.65
N ALA A 858 19.78 -12.01 29.34
CA ALA A 858 20.20 -13.33 28.88
C ALA A 858 20.01 -14.35 30.00
N ILE A 859 19.39 -15.48 29.67
CA ILE A 859 19.27 -16.64 30.56
C ILE A 859 20.31 -17.66 30.11
N THR A 860 21.17 -18.04 31.04
CA THR A 860 22.19 -19.06 30.83
C THR A 860 21.87 -20.33 31.60
N ASP A 861 22.30 -21.49 31.12
CA ASP A 861 22.26 -22.73 31.90
C ASP A 861 23.28 -22.73 33.05
N ALA A 862 23.31 -23.83 33.83
CA ALA A 862 24.25 -23.99 34.94
C ALA A 862 25.73 -23.97 34.52
N ALA A 863 26.04 -24.27 33.25
CA ALA A 863 27.38 -24.17 32.68
C ALA A 863 27.71 -22.74 32.18
N GLY A 864 26.74 -21.82 32.23
CA GLY A 864 26.90 -20.45 31.76
C GLY A 864 26.60 -20.26 30.27
N LYS A 865 26.04 -21.27 29.57
CA LYS A 865 25.70 -21.15 28.15
C LYS A 865 24.38 -20.44 27.93
N VAL A 866 24.29 -19.52 26.98
CA VAL A 866 23.09 -18.74 26.69
C VAL A 866 22.02 -19.65 26.09
N GLN A 867 20.94 -19.85 26.84
CA GLN A 867 19.76 -20.62 26.40
C GLN A 867 18.70 -19.71 25.79
N PHE A 868 18.59 -18.48 26.30
CA PHE A 868 17.66 -17.47 25.81
C PHE A 868 18.25 -16.08 25.96
N ALA A 869 17.90 -15.17 25.04
CA ALA A 869 18.18 -13.75 25.23
C ALA A 869 17.12 -12.88 24.55
N ASN A 870 16.89 -11.67 25.07
CA ASN A 870 15.96 -10.71 24.48
C ASN A 870 16.45 -10.20 23.10
N GLY A 871 15.56 -9.57 22.32
CA GLY A 871 15.88 -9.08 20.98
C GLY A 871 17.06 -8.11 20.96
N ALA A 872 17.17 -7.25 21.98
CA ALA A 872 18.28 -6.30 22.12
C ALA A 872 19.64 -7.02 22.26
N PHE A 873 19.72 -8.06 23.10
CA PHE A 873 20.93 -8.86 23.23
C PHE A 873 21.25 -9.58 21.92
N GLN A 874 20.26 -10.25 21.32
CA GLN A 874 20.44 -10.98 20.05
C GLN A 874 20.95 -10.07 18.93
N ALA A 875 20.44 -8.83 18.84
CA ALA A 875 20.88 -7.85 17.87
C ALA A 875 22.36 -7.46 18.05
N ILE A 876 22.87 -7.50 19.28
CA ILE A 876 24.27 -7.19 19.59
C ILE A 876 25.20 -8.37 19.35
N VAL A 877 24.80 -9.58 19.75
CA VAL A 877 25.60 -10.78 19.53
C VAL A 877 25.51 -11.30 18.09
N GLY A 878 24.57 -10.83 17.27
CA GLY A 878 24.40 -11.32 15.90
C GLY A 878 23.65 -12.66 15.83
N GLY A 879 22.80 -12.94 16.82
CA GLY A 879 22.01 -14.17 16.92
C GLY A 879 22.68 -15.30 17.72
N PRO A 880 21.94 -16.41 17.97
CA PRO A 880 22.35 -17.48 18.89
C PRO A 880 23.50 -18.35 18.39
N THR A 881 23.81 -18.33 17.10
CA THR A 881 24.91 -19.13 16.49
C THR A 881 26.18 -18.30 16.27
N SER A 882 26.21 -17.07 16.77
CA SER A 882 27.35 -16.18 16.57
C SER A 882 28.52 -16.60 17.46
N PRO A 883 29.77 -16.56 16.97
CA PRO A 883 30.96 -16.85 17.80
C PRO A 883 31.11 -15.87 18.97
N HIS A 884 30.46 -14.71 18.90
CA HIS A 884 30.46 -13.73 19.97
C HIS A 884 29.59 -14.15 21.17
N VAL A 885 28.69 -15.13 21.01
CA VAL A 885 27.95 -15.69 22.14
C VAL A 885 28.91 -16.33 23.15
N ASP A 886 29.95 -17.02 22.69
CA ASP A 886 30.95 -17.65 23.56
C ASP A 886 31.71 -16.61 24.42
N ASP A 887 31.99 -15.42 23.87
CA ASP A 887 32.62 -14.33 24.60
C ASP A 887 31.70 -13.82 25.73
N TRP A 888 30.40 -13.74 25.46
CA TRP A 888 29.39 -13.37 26.45
C TRP A 888 29.14 -14.45 27.51
N GLU A 889 29.13 -15.73 27.13
CA GLU A 889 29.07 -16.86 28.06
C GLU A 889 30.30 -16.86 29.00
N SER A 890 31.49 -16.62 28.44
CA SER A 890 32.72 -16.44 29.21
C SER A 890 32.66 -15.23 30.14
N PHE A 891 32.03 -14.15 29.68
CA PHE A 891 31.83 -12.94 30.48
C PHE A 891 30.88 -13.18 31.66
N PHE A 892 29.70 -13.75 31.43
CA PHE A 892 28.73 -14.01 32.49
C PHE A 892 29.28 -14.98 33.55
N SER A 893 30.00 -16.03 33.12
CA SER A 893 30.59 -17.01 34.04
C SER A 893 31.67 -16.45 34.96
N LYS A 894 32.39 -15.39 34.55
CA LYS A 894 33.44 -14.72 35.36
C LYS A 894 32.89 -13.79 36.45
N HIS A 895 31.63 -13.38 36.37
CA HIS A 895 31.05 -12.43 37.31
C HIS A 895 30.29 -13.14 38.43
N ASN A 896 30.43 -12.65 39.66
CA ASN A 896 29.75 -13.20 40.83
C ASN A 896 28.24 -12.90 40.80
N LEU A 897 27.46 -13.65 41.58
CA LEU A 897 26.04 -13.39 41.79
C LEU A 897 25.81 -12.01 42.44
N GLY A 898 24.66 -11.40 42.16
CA GLY A 898 24.27 -10.06 42.62
C GLY A 898 24.55 -8.97 41.59
N ALA A 899 24.48 -7.71 42.04
CA ALA A 899 24.75 -6.54 41.21
C ALA A 899 26.26 -6.21 41.23
N ALA A 900 26.88 -6.17 40.06
CA ALA A 900 28.27 -5.76 39.88
C ALA A 900 28.35 -4.68 38.80
N ARG A 901 29.14 -3.63 39.08
CA ARG A 901 29.51 -2.67 38.04
C ARG A 901 30.55 -3.30 37.15
N VAL A 902 30.36 -3.20 35.84
CA VAL A 902 31.24 -3.84 34.86
C VAL A 902 32.06 -2.77 34.17
N GLU A 903 33.39 -2.92 34.21
CA GLU A 903 34.31 -1.97 33.55
C GLU A 903 34.41 -2.23 32.04
N GLN A 904 34.36 -3.49 31.61
CA GLN A 904 34.45 -3.88 30.20
C GLN A 904 33.41 -4.94 29.85
N VAL A 905 32.63 -4.65 28.81
CA VAL A 905 31.65 -5.58 28.21
C VAL A 905 32.28 -6.18 26.93
N PRO A 906 32.04 -7.46 26.61
CA PRO A 906 32.55 -8.07 25.37
C PRO A 906 32.21 -7.25 24.13
N VAL A 907 33.13 -7.21 23.16
CA VAL A 907 32.99 -6.41 21.94
C VAL A 907 31.78 -6.89 21.12
N ALA A 908 30.89 -5.95 20.79
CA ALA A 908 29.70 -6.21 19.99
C ALA A 908 30.04 -6.52 18.52
N VAL A 909 29.17 -7.28 17.83
CA VAL A 909 29.33 -7.65 16.42
C VAL A 909 29.27 -6.45 15.48
N ASN A 910 28.68 -5.33 15.91
CA ASN A 910 28.66 -4.10 15.15
C ASN A 910 29.98 -3.32 15.34
N PRO A 911 30.87 -3.29 14.33
CA PRO A 911 32.10 -2.50 14.39
C PRO A 911 31.74 -1.02 14.59
N GLY A 912 32.02 -0.49 15.78
CA GLY A 912 31.65 0.87 16.18
C GLY A 912 30.79 0.96 17.44
N MET A 913 30.24 -0.17 17.92
CA MET A 913 29.53 -0.22 19.19
C MET A 913 30.51 -0.50 20.33
N THR A 914 31.02 0.58 20.94
CA THR A 914 31.73 0.53 22.23
C THR A 914 30.80 0.98 23.35
N PHE A 915 30.85 0.28 24.48
CA PHE A 915 30.23 0.72 25.73
C PHE A 915 31.24 1.56 26.50
N GLY A 916 30.82 2.70 27.06
CA GLY A 916 31.68 3.52 27.92
C GLY A 916 32.10 2.77 29.18
N GLU A 917 33.32 3.02 29.67
CA GLU A 917 33.81 2.42 30.91
C GLU A 917 32.91 2.82 32.10
N GLY A 918 32.31 1.83 32.76
CA GLY A 918 31.53 2.02 33.98
C GLY A 918 30.05 2.40 33.80
N ASP A 919 29.50 2.36 32.58
CA ASP A 919 28.11 2.75 32.31
C ASP A 919 27.08 1.61 32.43
N ARG A 920 27.53 0.41 32.81
CA ARG A 920 26.65 -0.77 32.88
C ARG A 920 26.73 -1.47 34.23
N MET A 921 25.57 -1.93 34.69
CA MET A 921 25.44 -2.76 35.89
C MET A 921 24.95 -4.14 35.47
N LEU A 922 25.77 -5.17 35.71
CA LEU A 922 25.36 -6.56 35.54
C LEU A 922 24.71 -7.04 36.83
N GLN A 923 23.44 -7.43 36.75
CA GLN A 923 22.76 -8.16 37.80
C GLN A 923 22.70 -9.63 37.40
N ARG A 924 23.34 -10.49 38.19
CA ARG A 924 23.34 -11.93 37.97
C ARG A 924 22.57 -12.64 39.10
N THR A 925 21.48 -13.30 38.74
CA THR A 925 20.61 -14.02 39.67
C THR A 925 20.68 -15.51 39.38
N GLU A 926 20.88 -16.30 40.41
CA GLU A 926 20.88 -17.76 40.32
C GLU A 926 19.45 -18.30 40.22
N LEU A 927 19.21 -19.16 39.24
CA LEU A 927 17.96 -19.89 39.09
C LEU A 927 18.05 -21.24 39.80
N LEU A 928 17.18 -21.45 40.79
CA LEU A 928 17.11 -22.70 41.54
C LEU A 928 15.90 -23.52 41.07
N GLY A 929 16.16 -24.77 40.71
CA GLY A 929 15.13 -25.74 40.36
C GLY A 929 14.35 -26.25 41.58
N PRO A 930 13.37 -27.15 41.35
CA PRO A 930 12.53 -27.71 42.42
C PRO A 930 13.35 -28.41 43.51
N ASP A 931 14.46 -29.05 43.12
CA ASP A 931 15.42 -29.79 43.94
C ASP A 931 16.49 -28.92 44.60
N GLN A 932 16.38 -27.59 44.47
CA GLN A 932 17.37 -26.58 44.91
C GLN A 932 18.73 -26.65 44.20
N ASN A 933 18.84 -27.41 43.11
CA ASN A 933 20.04 -27.34 42.26
C ASN A 933 19.96 -26.13 41.35
N THR A 934 21.11 -25.53 41.07
CA THR A 934 21.24 -24.45 40.10
C THR A 934 20.90 -24.97 38.71
N THR A 935 19.81 -24.47 38.13
CA THR A 935 19.40 -24.81 36.77
C THR A 935 19.97 -23.82 35.76
N GLY A 936 20.30 -22.60 36.20
CA GLY A 936 20.87 -21.57 35.36
C GLY A 936 21.06 -20.24 36.06
N PHE A 937 21.22 -19.19 35.26
CA PHE A 937 21.37 -17.81 35.74
C PHE A 937 20.60 -16.86 34.84
N ILE A 938 20.02 -15.83 35.45
CA ILE A 938 19.51 -14.66 34.75
C ILE A 938 20.60 -13.59 34.82
N ASN A 939 20.95 -13.06 33.66
CA ASN A 939 21.94 -12.01 33.52
C ASN A 939 21.25 -10.79 32.93
N ILE A 940 21.20 -9.71 33.70
CA ILE A 940 20.63 -8.43 33.27
C ILE A 940 21.73 -7.40 33.23
N LEU A 941 22.05 -6.89 32.05
CA LEU A 941 22.97 -5.79 31.89
C LEU A 941 22.18 -4.50 31.75
N LYS A 942 21.94 -3.83 32.89
CA LYS A 942 21.18 -2.58 32.95
C LYS A 942 22.00 -1.41 32.41
N SER A 943 21.35 -0.57 31.61
CA SER A 943 21.86 0.74 31.22
C SER A 943 21.80 1.71 32.41
N SER A 944 22.84 2.50 32.64
CA SER A 944 22.82 3.59 33.63
C SER A 944 21.97 4.79 33.19
N PHE A 945 21.55 4.83 31.93
CA PHE A 945 20.77 5.93 31.36
C PHE A 945 19.28 5.76 31.63
N ALA A 946 18.75 6.48 32.62
CA ALA A 946 17.30 6.62 32.81
C ALA A 946 16.74 7.58 31.75
N GLN A 947 15.91 7.08 30.83
CA GLN A 947 15.34 7.91 29.77
C GLN A 947 13.87 8.28 30.03
N LEU A 948 13.65 9.56 30.31
CA LEU A 948 12.33 10.18 30.21
C LEU A 948 11.91 10.25 28.72
N ASN A 949 10.65 9.92 28.42
CA ASN A 949 10.03 10.01 27.09
C ASN A 949 10.51 9.00 26.03
N LEU A 950 10.87 7.78 26.44
CA LEU A 950 11.29 6.71 25.52
C LEU A 950 10.24 6.42 24.43
N ASP A 951 8.97 6.29 24.81
CA ASP A 951 7.90 5.86 23.91
C ASP A 951 7.64 6.86 22.76
N GLU A 952 7.64 8.16 23.06
CA GLU A 952 7.42 9.22 22.06
C GLU A 952 8.55 9.25 21.03
N LYS A 953 9.80 9.09 21.49
CA LYS A 953 10.96 9.05 20.60
C LYS A 953 10.98 7.78 19.75
N LEU A 954 10.67 6.60 20.31
CA LEU A 954 10.61 5.35 19.56
C LEU A 954 9.52 5.39 18.48
N LYS A 955 8.35 5.96 18.79
CA LYS A 955 7.30 6.19 17.79
C LYS A 955 7.77 7.10 16.65
N GLY A 956 8.50 8.17 16.97
CA GLY A 956 9.10 9.06 15.97
C GLY A 956 10.13 8.37 15.07
N VAL A 957 10.98 7.51 15.62
CA VAL A 957 11.95 6.72 14.84
C VAL A 957 11.22 5.74 13.93
N ASP A 958 10.20 5.05 14.43
CA ASP A 958 9.46 4.06 13.65
C ASP A 958 8.70 4.63 12.46
N GLU A 959 8.07 5.79 12.67
CA GLU A 959 7.42 6.53 11.60
C GLU A 959 8.46 6.98 10.54
N ALA A 960 9.65 7.39 10.97
CA ALA A 960 10.74 7.74 10.06
C ALA A 960 11.28 6.51 9.29
N VAL A 961 11.41 5.35 9.93
CA VAL A 961 11.81 4.08 9.28
C VAL A 961 10.75 3.63 8.28
N SER A 962 9.47 3.72 8.61
CA SER A 962 8.38 3.34 7.71
C SER A 962 8.39 4.21 6.43
N ARG A 963 8.63 5.53 6.58
CA ARG A 963 8.84 6.43 5.43
C ARG A 963 10.08 6.06 4.63
N LEU A 964 11.19 5.76 5.30
CA LEU A 964 12.44 5.34 4.67
C LEU A 964 12.26 4.08 3.81
N SER A 965 11.61 3.03 4.33
CA SER A 965 11.36 1.78 3.58
C SER A 965 10.48 1.99 2.35
N LEU A 966 9.51 2.91 2.43
CA LEU A 966 8.71 3.31 1.28
C LEU A 966 9.58 4.00 0.21
N TYR A 967 10.31 5.04 0.59
CA TYR A 967 11.10 5.83 -0.36
C TYR A 967 12.21 5.02 -1.02
N SER A 968 12.90 4.20 -0.26
CA SER A 968 13.97 3.35 -0.75
C SER A 968 13.48 2.21 -1.66
N SER A 969 12.23 1.74 -1.49
CA SER A 969 11.61 0.77 -2.42
C SER A 969 11.19 1.43 -3.73
N ILE A 970 10.72 2.68 -3.69
CA ILE A 970 10.46 3.47 -4.89
C ILE A 970 11.77 3.78 -5.62
N TYR A 971 12.79 4.20 -4.85
CA TYR A 971 14.12 4.55 -5.34
C TYR A 971 14.77 3.42 -6.14
N SER A 972 14.65 2.18 -5.69
CA SER A 972 15.25 1.02 -6.37
C SER A 972 14.54 0.59 -7.66
N HIS A 973 13.38 1.18 -7.99
CA HIS A 973 12.52 0.74 -9.10
C HIS A 973 12.26 1.83 -10.16
N THR A 974 12.68 3.08 -9.94
CA THR A 974 12.44 4.19 -10.86
C THR A 974 13.72 4.74 -11.48
N GLU A 975 13.81 4.73 -12.81
CA GLU A 975 14.84 5.45 -13.57
C GLU A 975 14.58 6.97 -13.48
N GLY A 976 15.05 7.62 -12.41
CA GLY A 976 14.83 9.07 -12.17
C GLY A 976 15.10 9.56 -10.74
N GLY A 977 16.19 9.10 -10.10
CA GLY A 977 16.37 9.11 -8.64
C GLY A 977 16.72 10.43 -7.93
N SER A 978 16.75 11.60 -8.57
CA SER A 978 17.20 12.84 -7.88
C SER A 978 16.26 13.28 -6.75
N ASP A 979 14.95 13.25 -6.99
CA ASP A 979 13.94 13.78 -6.04
C ASP A 979 13.76 12.87 -4.82
N TYR A 980 13.94 11.57 -5.01
CA TYR A 980 13.85 10.60 -3.93
C TYR A 980 15.14 10.51 -3.10
N ARG A 981 16.28 10.96 -3.64
CA ARG A 981 17.55 11.00 -2.90
C ARG A 981 17.47 11.97 -1.73
N GLU A 982 16.89 13.15 -1.93
CA GLU A 982 16.73 14.13 -0.86
C GLU A 982 15.76 13.64 0.22
N GLN A 983 14.68 12.96 -0.17
CA GLN A 983 13.73 12.33 0.78
C GLN A 983 14.37 11.19 1.57
N LEU A 984 15.18 10.35 0.92
CA LEU A 984 15.96 9.30 1.57
C LEU A 984 16.94 9.90 2.59
N SER A 985 17.75 10.90 2.18
CA SER A 985 18.69 11.58 3.06
C SER A 985 18.00 12.30 4.22
N SER A 986 16.84 12.93 3.98
CA SER A 986 16.04 13.58 5.02
C SER A 986 15.50 12.58 6.05
N ALA A 987 14.99 11.42 5.61
CA ALA A 987 14.54 10.37 6.51
C ALA A 987 15.69 9.79 7.35
N VAL A 988 16.85 9.54 6.74
CA VAL A 988 18.06 9.08 7.45
C VAL A 988 18.54 10.12 8.48
N LEU A 989 18.55 11.40 8.12
CA LEU A 989 18.92 12.48 9.04
C LEU A 989 17.94 12.60 10.21
N ALA A 990 16.63 12.46 9.95
CA ALA A 990 15.61 12.47 10.99
C ALA A 990 15.79 11.30 11.98
N ILE A 991 16.03 10.09 11.46
CA ILE A 991 16.35 8.91 12.28
C ILE A 991 17.62 9.18 13.10
N THR A 992 18.69 9.64 12.46
CA THR A 992 19.98 9.86 13.12
C THR A 992 19.85 10.87 14.26
N LYS A 993 19.19 12.00 14.01
CA LYS A 993 18.93 13.03 15.02
C LYS A 993 18.13 12.47 16.19
N LEU A 994 17.03 11.75 15.92
CA LEU A 994 16.22 11.14 16.96
C LEU A 994 17.02 10.15 17.79
N THR A 995 17.88 9.33 17.17
CA THR A 995 18.70 8.33 17.86
C THR A 995 19.95 8.89 18.56
N ASP A 996 20.49 10.02 18.12
CA ASP A 996 21.62 10.71 18.80
C ASP A 996 21.15 11.42 20.08
N GLU A 997 19.84 11.65 20.23
CA GLU A 997 19.22 12.15 21.46
C GLU A 997 18.96 11.04 22.51
N PHE A 998 19.26 9.77 22.21
CA PHE A 998 19.26 8.65 23.16
C PHE A 998 20.67 8.47 23.73
#